data_AF-A0A1L8E6V8-F1
#
_entry.id   AF-A0A1L8E6V8-F1
#
_cell.length_a   1.000
_cell.length_b   1.000
_cell.length_c   1.000
_cell.angle_alpha   90.00
_cell.angle_beta   90.00
_cell.angle_gamma   90.00
#
_symmetry.space_group_name_H-M   'P 1'
#
loop_
_entity.id
_entity.type
_entity.pdbx_description
1 polymer ?
#
loop_
_entity_poly.entity_id
_entity_poly.type
_entity_poly.pdbx_seq_one_letter_code
_entity_poly.pdbx_strand_id
1 'polypeptide(L)'
;FMDCAGQHDFYAELTFYAVELLKNPVIISDHTKVPISYKAPVIMFQLAFPIDEVTLWWPNGYGEQKLYPLHFSLKAWWDAGGTSLRSKTISKKSIRIGFRTIELVEEPVSEGSGNTFYFKVNGKEIFMKGSNYIPSHILPEYSLDANRLGHLLHSAKSAHQNMIRVWGGGIYESDYFYDLADSYGILIWQDMMFACAMYPATDSFLSSVRKEILQNAQRIAHHPSVAIFATNNENEVAIAQNWYGTLEERYKTEYRKLYVATVVHELKAVGHSDRPDPLVSSPSNGKESIKDNYISDNPQDPNYGDVHFYDVFKDGWNPSIYPRPRFASEYGFQSIPSMTAWHRSMNEDDNLNDLIEHRQHHPLGMLAITTLVRQHFPLPLPEDVNYLEALAYFSQLTQAMATKVETELYRSLRNTEHRTMGALYWQLNDVWVAPSWSAIDFYGNFKLLHYWSKEFLAPTSIVALLDSKTNSLNVSLICDLFEVDTYGLQVSMNVYKWTQLYPKDTKTWPVTLVPNGVQYDKVIPIDDIISGEFTKQNSFVEFVLHRSNNLVLARTFYFPTTFNSVQAVKDPELDLEVRNTFCRTTENVKLNSFSLALTSKYPAIFVYIELLLEDRTDISTYKLSKNGFMLTSGSCVVHLEFESKKCVKLKRSDLNLMTVNQFLKV
;
A
#
# COMPACT_ATOMS: atom_id res chain seq x y z
N PHE A 1 1.67 -29.89 0.92
CA PHE A 1 0.93 -30.97 0.27
C PHE A 1 1.93 -31.83 -0.47
N MET A 2 2.07 -33.10 -0.08
CA MET A 2 2.75 -34.09 -0.91
C MET A 2 1.66 -34.80 -1.69
N ASP A 3 1.61 -34.56 -3.00
CA ASP A 3 0.70 -35.31 -3.86
C ASP A 3 1.18 -36.77 -3.88
N CYS A 4 0.39 -37.64 -3.25
CA CYS A 4 0.67 -39.06 -3.21
C CYS A 4 -0.37 -39.70 -4.12
N ALA A 5 -0.01 -39.95 -5.38
CA ALA A 5 -0.72 -40.91 -6.25
C ALA A 5 -0.59 -42.37 -5.74
N GLY A 6 -0.40 -42.55 -4.43
CA GLY A 6 -0.29 -43.83 -3.78
C GLY A 6 -1.63 -44.54 -3.78
N GLN A 7 -1.60 -45.82 -4.13
CA GLN A 7 -2.80 -46.67 -4.21
C GLN A 7 -2.95 -47.61 -3.01
N HIS A 8 -2.07 -47.46 -2.01
CA HIS A 8 -1.96 -48.39 -0.88
C HIS A 8 -1.81 -47.63 0.42
N ASP A 9 -2.48 -48.13 1.45
CA ASP A 9 -2.26 -47.69 2.83
C ASP A 9 -0.79 -47.95 3.21
N PHE A 10 -0.26 -47.11 4.10
CA PHE A 10 1.17 -47.10 4.42
C PHE A 10 1.41 -46.77 5.89
N TYR A 11 2.48 -47.31 6.46
CA TYR A 11 2.96 -46.97 7.79
C TYR A 11 3.90 -45.77 7.71
N ALA A 12 3.96 -44.98 8.77
CA ALA A 12 4.90 -43.88 8.85
C ALA A 12 5.33 -43.53 10.28
N GLU A 13 6.49 -42.88 10.37
CA GLU A 13 6.98 -42.20 11.55
C GLU A 13 7.32 -40.76 11.16
N LEU A 14 6.76 -39.79 11.89
CA LEU A 14 7.03 -38.37 11.66
C LEU A 14 7.95 -37.84 12.75
N THR A 15 9.09 -37.29 12.35
CA THR A 15 9.97 -36.52 13.24
C THR A 15 9.78 -35.03 12.99
N PHE A 16 9.45 -34.30 14.04
CA PHE A 16 9.26 -32.84 14.03
C PHE A 16 10.39 -32.15 14.80
N TYR A 17 11.01 -31.16 14.18
CA TYR A 17 12.07 -30.35 14.76
C TYR A 17 11.63 -28.89 14.83
N ALA A 18 11.73 -28.30 16.02
CA ALA A 18 11.53 -26.88 16.28
C ALA A 18 12.68 -26.41 17.19
N VAL A 19 13.89 -26.29 16.63
CA VAL A 19 15.15 -26.16 17.38
C VAL A 19 15.17 -24.96 18.33
N GLU A 20 14.47 -23.89 17.96
CA GLU A 20 14.38 -22.66 18.75
C GLU A 20 13.24 -22.68 19.79
N LEU A 21 12.35 -23.68 19.76
CA LEU A 21 11.19 -23.78 20.66
C LEU A 21 11.22 -25.02 21.55
N LEU A 22 11.96 -26.06 21.15
CA LEU A 22 12.04 -27.36 21.80
C LEU A 22 13.48 -27.84 21.88
N LYS A 23 13.86 -28.37 23.05
CA LYS A 23 15.21 -28.94 23.28
C LYS A 23 15.47 -30.22 22.48
N ASN A 24 14.42 -31.02 22.24
CA ASN A 24 14.50 -32.31 21.57
C ASN A 24 13.45 -32.38 20.45
N PRO A 25 13.71 -33.15 19.38
CA PRO A 25 12.70 -33.42 18.37
C PRO A 25 11.55 -34.24 18.94
N VAL A 26 10.35 -34.03 18.39
CA VAL A 26 9.16 -34.83 18.71
C VAL A 26 9.03 -35.95 17.68
N ILE A 27 8.87 -37.18 18.16
CA ILE A 27 8.71 -38.37 17.32
C ILE A 27 7.27 -38.87 17.48
N ILE A 28 6.53 -38.86 16.38
CA ILE A 28 5.15 -39.37 16.30
C ILE A 28 5.21 -40.74 15.64
N SER A 29 4.93 -41.78 16.43
CA SER A 29 5.09 -43.18 16.06
C SER A 29 3.78 -43.98 16.06
N ASP A 30 2.63 -43.32 16.20
CA ASP A 30 1.30 -43.96 16.22
C ASP A 30 1.03 -44.77 14.95
N HIS A 31 1.55 -44.29 13.81
CA HIS A 31 1.40 -44.91 12.50
C HIS A 31 2.49 -45.91 12.13
N THR A 32 3.30 -46.35 13.10
CA THR A 32 4.26 -47.45 12.90
C THR A 32 3.62 -48.82 13.02
N LYS A 33 2.46 -48.91 13.68
CA LYS A 33 1.69 -50.15 13.91
C LYS A 33 0.31 -50.15 13.25
N VAL A 34 -0.23 -48.96 12.97
CA VAL A 34 -1.52 -48.79 12.28
C VAL A 34 -1.28 -48.01 10.99
N PRO A 35 -1.65 -48.56 9.82
CA PRO A 35 -1.37 -47.88 8.56
C PRO A 35 -2.26 -46.64 8.38
N ILE A 36 -1.71 -45.63 7.73
CA ILE A 36 -2.39 -44.42 7.26
C ILE A 36 -3.13 -44.76 5.97
N SER A 37 -4.40 -44.36 5.87
CA SER A 37 -5.17 -44.61 4.66
C SER A 37 -4.71 -43.73 3.50
N TYR A 38 -4.48 -44.32 2.32
CA TYR A 38 -4.12 -43.53 1.13
C TYR A 38 -5.26 -42.63 0.63
N LYS A 39 -6.51 -42.94 1.01
CA LYS A 39 -7.69 -42.13 0.67
C LYS A 39 -7.76 -40.81 1.43
N ALA A 40 -7.11 -40.74 2.59
CA ALA A 40 -7.04 -39.55 3.45
C ALA A 40 -5.74 -39.57 4.27
N PRO A 41 -4.58 -39.30 3.65
CA PRO A 41 -3.28 -39.49 4.30
C PRO A 41 -2.95 -38.32 5.24
N VAL A 42 -3.57 -38.31 6.42
CA VAL A 42 -3.45 -37.24 7.42
C VAL A 42 -2.84 -37.78 8.71
N ILE A 43 -1.80 -37.11 9.19
CA ILE A 43 -1.26 -37.28 10.55
C ILE A 43 -1.59 -36.02 11.33
N MET A 44 -2.33 -36.15 12.43
CA MET A 44 -2.66 -35.05 13.33
C MET A 44 -1.94 -35.22 14.66
N PHE A 45 -1.35 -34.14 15.15
CA PHE A 45 -0.73 -34.10 16.47
C PHE A 45 -0.83 -32.67 17.01
N GLN A 46 -0.76 -32.54 18.33
CA GLN A 46 -0.81 -31.25 19.02
C GLN A 46 0.41 -31.11 19.92
N LEU A 47 1.01 -29.92 19.91
CA LEU A 47 2.14 -29.58 20.77
C LEU A 47 1.89 -28.23 21.43
N ALA A 48 2.31 -28.13 22.69
CA ALA A 48 2.42 -26.88 23.41
C ALA A 48 3.89 -26.44 23.44
N PHE A 49 4.12 -25.15 23.22
CA PHE A 49 5.43 -24.52 23.39
C PHE A 49 5.42 -23.71 24.70
N PRO A 50 6.53 -23.68 25.46
CA PRO A 50 6.65 -22.78 26.60
C PRO A 50 6.52 -21.32 26.15
N ILE A 51 5.66 -20.55 26.80
CA ILE A 51 5.39 -19.17 26.40
C ILE A 51 6.64 -18.27 26.50
N ASP A 52 7.53 -18.56 27.45
CA ASP A 52 8.77 -17.80 27.68
C ASP A 52 9.81 -17.95 26.54
N GLU A 53 9.68 -18.98 25.69
CA GLU A 53 10.54 -19.20 24.52
C GLU A 53 9.96 -18.53 23.25
N VAL A 54 8.76 -17.96 23.34
CA VAL A 54 8.02 -17.37 22.22
C VAL A 54 8.18 -15.86 22.20
N THR A 55 8.83 -15.36 21.14
CA THR A 55 8.84 -13.95 20.76
C THR A 55 7.78 -13.73 19.69
N LEU A 56 6.91 -12.75 19.92
CA LEU A 56 5.80 -12.45 19.01
C LEU A 56 6.30 -11.80 17.71
N TRP A 57 5.63 -12.13 16.61
CA TRP A 57 5.75 -11.47 15.32
C TRP A 57 4.93 -10.18 15.33
N TRP A 58 5.50 -9.10 14.80
CA TRP A 58 4.86 -7.79 14.68
C TRP A 58 4.83 -7.29 13.23
N PRO A 59 3.79 -6.52 12.84
CA PRO A 59 3.76 -5.86 11.56
C PRO A 59 4.78 -4.72 11.48
N ASN A 60 5.07 -4.29 10.26
CA ASN A 60 6.09 -3.29 9.92
C ASN A 60 5.87 -1.99 10.72
N GLY A 61 6.92 -1.56 11.42
CA GLY A 61 6.89 -0.36 12.27
C GLY A 61 6.44 -0.57 13.72
N TYR A 62 6.02 -1.79 14.10
CA TYR A 62 5.49 -2.08 15.45
C TYR A 62 6.30 -3.12 16.25
N GLY A 63 7.37 -3.66 15.68
CA GLY A 63 8.28 -4.60 16.35
C GLY A 63 9.04 -5.48 15.36
N GLU A 64 9.62 -6.56 15.87
CA GLU A 64 10.38 -7.53 15.08
C GLU A 64 9.48 -8.58 14.41
N GLN A 65 9.88 -9.04 13.22
CA GLN A 65 9.19 -10.08 12.46
C GLN A 65 9.78 -11.47 12.79
N LYS A 66 9.76 -11.88 14.07
CA LYS A 66 10.34 -13.17 14.47
C LYS A 66 9.61 -14.33 13.78
N LEU A 67 10.36 -15.11 13.00
CA LEU A 67 9.89 -16.33 12.36
C LEU A 67 10.69 -17.53 12.87
N TYR A 68 10.00 -18.62 13.18
CA TYR A 68 10.56 -19.86 13.67
C TYR A 68 10.56 -20.91 12.56
N PRO A 69 11.72 -21.48 12.19
CA PRO A 69 11.79 -22.56 11.22
C PRO A 69 11.31 -23.86 11.86
N LEU A 70 10.34 -24.50 11.21
CA LEU A 70 9.81 -25.80 11.58
C LEU A 70 10.22 -26.82 10.52
N HIS A 71 10.84 -27.92 10.94
CA HIS A 71 11.26 -28.98 10.04
C HIS A 71 10.53 -30.29 10.33
N PHE A 72 10.09 -30.94 9.27
CA PHE A 72 9.35 -32.20 9.29
C PHE A 72 10.13 -33.24 8.49
N SER A 73 10.30 -34.42 9.04
CA SER A 73 10.89 -35.58 8.37
C SER A 73 9.95 -36.76 8.53
N LEU A 74 9.29 -37.16 7.44
CA LEU A 74 8.37 -38.28 7.39
C LEU A 74 9.09 -39.50 6.81
N LYS A 75 9.22 -40.56 7.59
CA LYS A 75 9.70 -41.87 7.13
C LYS A 75 8.49 -42.76 6.89
N ALA A 76 8.24 -43.20 5.65
CA ALA A 76 7.05 -43.97 5.27
C ALA A 76 7.38 -45.29 4.55
N TRP A 77 6.58 -46.34 4.76
CA TRP A 77 6.77 -47.67 4.18
C TRP A 77 5.47 -48.49 4.11
N TRP A 78 5.46 -49.60 3.37
CA TRP A 78 4.22 -50.38 3.14
C TRP A 78 4.03 -51.57 4.07
N ASP A 79 5.12 -52.22 4.49
CA ASP A 79 5.06 -53.47 5.24
C ASP A 79 4.98 -53.24 6.76
N ALA A 80 4.13 -53.99 7.46
CA ALA A 80 4.12 -54.01 8.92
C ALA A 80 5.50 -54.43 9.52
N GLY A 81 6.30 -55.17 8.77
CA GLY A 81 7.67 -55.56 9.12
C GLY A 81 8.72 -54.42 9.07
N GLY A 82 8.34 -53.21 8.65
CA GLY A 82 9.22 -52.04 8.67
C GLY A 82 9.94 -51.73 7.36
N THR A 83 10.98 -50.90 7.44
CA THR A 83 11.72 -50.42 6.26
C THR A 83 12.84 -51.36 5.83
N SER A 84 12.93 -51.67 4.52
CA SER A 84 14.12 -52.32 3.96
C SER A 84 15.29 -51.35 3.85
N LEU A 85 16.53 -51.84 4.01
CA LEU A 85 17.77 -51.03 3.98
C LEU A 85 17.97 -50.20 2.70
N ARG A 86 17.32 -50.55 1.59
CA ARG A 86 17.45 -49.87 0.29
C ARG A 86 16.28 -48.96 -0.07
N SER A 87 15.25 -48.88 0.76
CA SER A 87 14.05 -48.10 0.45
C SER A 87 14.27 -46.60 0.68
N LYS A 88 14.04 -45.77 -0.35
CA LYS A 88 13.91 -44.31 -0.19
C LYS A 88 12.57 -44.01 0.48
N THR A 89 12.57 -43.93 1.80
CA THR A 89 11.35 -43.79 2.64
C THR A 89 11.16 -42.40 3.23
N ILE A 90 12.15 -41.52 3.11
CA ILE A 90 12.16 -40.26 3.84
C ILE A 90 11.74 -39.11 2.92
N SER A 91 10.70 -38.39 3.33
CA SER A 91 10.33 -37.09 2.80
C SER A 91 10.58 -36.00 3.85
N LYS A 92 10.95 -34.80 3.41
CA LYS A 92 11.22 -33.67 4.31
C LYS A 92 10.48 -32.42 3.84
N LYS A 93 10.02 -31.62 4.78
CA LYS A 93 9.44 -30.29 4.53
C LYS A 93 9.89 -29.32 5.60
N SER A 94 10.14 -28.08 5.21
CA SER A 94 10.39 -26.96 6.12
C SER A 94 9.32 -25.89 5.88
N ILE A 95 8.85 -25.25 6.95
CA ILE A 95 8.03 -24.04 6.90
C ILE A 95 8.55 -23.06 7.94
N ARG A 96 8.12 -21.80 7.84
CA ARG A 96 8.36 -20.78 8.87
C ARG A 96 7.02 -20.37 9.45
N ILE A 97 6.97 -20.13 10.75
CA ILE A 97 5.78 -19.61 11.43
C ILE A 97 6.14 -18.38 12.27
N GLY A 98 5.19 -17.49 12.47
CA GLY A 98 5.28 -16.40 13.45
C GLY A 98 4.14 -16.50 14.43
N PHE A 99 4.40 -16.24 15.71
CA PHE A 99 3.37 -16.23 16.75
C PHE A 99 2.81 -14.82 16.90
N ARG A 100 1.50 -14.65 16.70
CA ARG A 100 0.80 -13.39 16.97
C ARG A 100 -0.69 -13.62 17.18
N THR A 101 -1.36 -12.73 17.91
CA THR A 101 -2.82 -12.63 17.87
C THR A 101 -3.24 -11.54 16.89
N ILE A 102 -4.36 -11.73 16.20
CA ILE A 102 -4.99 -10.65 15.44
C ILE A 102 -6.51 -10.72 15.60
N GLU A 103 -7.11 -9.56 15.83
CA GLU A 103 -8.55 -9.42 16.03
C GLU A 103 -9.06 -8.28 15.15
N LEU A 104 -10.21 -8.47 14.49
CA LEU A 104 -11.00 -7.39 13.93
C LEU A 104 -12.05 -7.00 14.97
N VAL A 105 -12.01 -5.74 15.42
CA VAL A 105 -12.89 -5.23 16.47
C VAL A 105 -14.00 -4.39 15.88
N GLU A 106 -15.22 -4.87 16.11
CA GLU A 106 -16.47 -4.30 15.60
C GLU A 106 -17.48 -4.19 16.74
N GLU A 107 -17.37 -3.09 17.48
CA GLU A 107 -18.17 -2.82 18.68
C GLU A 107 -18.83 -1.45 18.55
N PRO A 108 -20.01 -1.21 19.16
CA PRO A 108 -20.64 0.10 19.14
C PRO A 108 -19.68 1.21 19.62
N VAL A 109 -19.62 2.31 18.88
CA VAL A 109 -18.75 3.44 19.25
C VAL A 109 -19.36 4.23 20.39
N SER A 110 -18.57 4.50 21.44
CA SER A 110 -19.02 5.18 22.66
C SER A 110 -19.55 6.60 22.40
N GLU A 111 -18.91 7.32 21.47
CA GLU A 111 -19.22 8.68 21.06
C GLU A 111 -19.40 8.70 19.54
N GLY A 112 -20.63 8.49 19.06
CA GLY A 112 -20.96 8.47 17.64
C GLY A 112 -22.02 7.42 17.28
N SER A 113 -22.16 7.14 15.98
CA SER A 113 -23.09 6.15 15.43
C SER A 113 -22.36 4.96 14.82
N GLY A 114 -22.95 3.77 14.91
CA GLY A 114 -22.43 2.54 14.29
C GLY A 114 -21.31 1.85 15.08
N ASN A 115 -20.57 0.97 14.39
CA ASN A 115 -19.56 0.11 15.02
C ASN A 115 -18.16 0.55 14.64
N THR A 116 -17.19 0.30 15.52
CA THR A 116 -15.77 0.39 15.16
C THR A 116 -15.43 -0.58 14.04
N PHE A 117 -14.32 -0.35 13.34
CA PHE A 117 -13.72 -1.34 12.46
C PHE A 117 -12.21 -1.13 12.44
N TYR A 118 -11.50 -1.91 13.26
CA TYR A 118 -10.06 -1.79 13.38
C TYR A 118 -9.42 -3.09 13.82
N PHE A 119 -8.12 -3.21 13.60
CA PHE A 119 -7.37 -4.39 13.96
C PHE A 119 -6.58 -4.18 15.26
N LYS A 120 -6.63 -5.19 16.13
CA LYS A 120 -5.67 -5.35 17.22
C LYS A 120 -4.67 -6.45 16.85
N VAL A 121 -3.38 -6.16 16.96
CA VAL A 121 -2.33 -7.18 16.83
C VAL A 121 -1.60 -7.25 18.17
N ASN A 122 -1.50 -8.46 18.74
CA ASN A 122 -0.87 -8.68 20.04
C ASN A 122 -1.46 -7.75 21.13
N GLY A 123 -2.77 -7.52 21.09
CA GLY A 123 -3.50 -6.67 22.03
C GLY A 123 -3.36 -5.15 21.81
N LYS A 124 -2.69 -4.70 20.75
CA LYS A 124 -2.50 -3.27 20.45
C LYS A 124 -3.29 -2.85 19.21
N GLU A 125 -4.00 -1.72 19.31
CA GLU A 125 -4.70 -1.12 18.16
C GLU A 125 -3.69 -0.56 17.16
N ILE A 126 -3.80 -0.97 15.90
CA ILE A 126 -2.90 -0.56 14.82
C ILE A 126 -3.71 0.15 13.74
N PHE A 127 -3.28 1.36 13.39
CA PHE A 127 -3.79 2.01 12.19
C PHE A 127 -3.21 1.32 10.96
N MET A 128 -4.08 0.77 10.10
CA MET A 128 -3.66 0.08 8.89
C MET A 128 -3.32 1.07 7.79
N LYS A 129 -2.11 0.97 7.27
CA LYS A 129 -1.53 1.85 6.26
C LYS A 129 -1.05 1.00 5.11
N GLY A 130 -1.55 1.29 3.91
CA GLY A 130 -0.95 0.71 2.73
C GLY A 130 -1.77 0.88 1.48
N SER A 131 -1.88 -0.20 0.71
CA SER A 131 -2.42 -0.14 -0.64
C SER A 131 -2.93 -1.49 -1.14
N ASN A 132 -3.65 -1.44 -2.26
CA ASN A 132 -4.16 -2.61 -2.95
C ASN A 132 -3.13 -3.13 -3.96
N TYR A 133 -2.87 -4.43 -3.91
CA TYR A 133 -1.97 -5.15 -4.82
C TYR A 133 -2.78 -5.90 -5.87
N ILE A 134 -2.31 -5.80 -7.11
CA ILE A 134 -2.84 -6.53 -8.27
C ILE A 134 -1.75 -7.43 -8.86
N PRO A 135 -2.06 -8.39 -9.75
CA PRO A 135 -1.04 -9.20 -10.41
C PRO A 135 0.05 -8.33 -11.02
N SER A 136 1.31 -8.70 -10.78
CA SER A 136 2.46 -7.91 -11.21
C SER A 136 2.80 -8.10 -12.69
N HIS A 137 2.10 -8.99 -13.40
CA HIS A 137 2.24 -9.23 -14.83
C HIS A 137 0.96 -9.84 -15.44
N ILE A 138 0.67 -9.53 -16.71
CA ILE A 138 -0.52 -10.05 -17.43
C ILE A 138 -0.48 -11.57 -17.61
N LEU A 139 0.72 -12.13 -17.69
CA LEU A 139 1.00 -13.56 -17.73
C LEU A 139 1.39 -14.04 -16.32
N PRO A 140 0.60 -14.93 -15.70
CA PRO A 140 0.82 -15.39 -14.32
C PRO A 140 2.21 -15.99 -14.06
N GLU A 141 2.81 -16.66 -15.04
CA GLU A 141 4.14 -17.28 -14.93
C GLU A 141 5.25 -16.25 -14.67
N TYR A 142 5.09 -15.00 -15.13
CA TYR A 142 6.02 -13.91 -14.88
C TYR A 142 5.69 -13.12 -13.61
N SER A 143 4.49 -13.27 -13.06
CA SER A 143 4.14 -12.66 -11.76
C SER A 143 4.92 -13.29 -10.60
N LEU A 144 5.47 -14.49 -10.82
CA LEU A 144 6.29 -15.23 -9.85
C LEU A 144 7.76 -14.76 -9.79
N ASP A 145 8.15 -13.75 -10.56
CA ASP A 145 9.53 -13.26 -10.59
C ASP A 145 9.95 -12.73 -9.21
N ALA A 146 10.98 -13.37 -8.63
CA ALA A 146 11.41 -13.10 -7.26
C ALA A 146 11.93 -11.67 -7.08
N ASN A 147 12.56 -11.09 -8.10
CA ASN A 147 13.09 -9.73 -8.04
C ASN A 147 11.96 -8.71 -8.06
N ARG A 148 10.96 -8.89 -8.92
CA ARG A 148 9.77 -8.03 -8.99
C ARG A 148 8.97 -8.06 -7.69
N LEU A 149 8.64 -9.25 -7.19
CA LEU A 149 7.91 -9.39 -5.92
C LEU A 149 8.72 -8.82 -4.74
N GLY A 150 10.02 -9.12 -4.70
CA GLY A 150 10.94 -8.57 -3.71
C GLY A 150 10.97 -7.04 -3.74
N HIS A 151 11.07 -6.43 -4.93
CA HIS A 151 11.07 -4.99 -5.12
C HIS A 151 9.76 -4.34 -4.67
N LEU A 152 8.61 -4.88 -5.07
CA LEU A 152 7.29 -4.32 -4.73
C LEU A 152 7.04 -4.35 -3.22
N LEU A 153 7.22 -5.51 -2.58
CA LEU A 153 6.98 -5.67 -1.14
C LEU A 153 8.02 -4.91 -0.30
N HIS A 154 9.29 -4.88 -0.71
CA HIS A 154 10.31 -4.06 -0.05
C HIS A 154 10.01 -2.56 -0.18
N SER A 155 9.49 -2.14 -1.32
CA SER A 155 9.08 -0.74 -1.55
C SER A 155 7.90 -0.37 -0.64
N ALA A 156 6.90 -1.22 -0.50
CA ALA A 156 5.80 -1.03 0.45
C ALA A 156 6.31 -0.95 1.90
N LYS A 157 7.19 -1.87 2.33
CA LYS A 157 7.86 -1.82 3.64
C LYS A 157 8.57 -0.49 3.86
N SER A 158 9.36 -0.06 2.88
CA SER A 158 10.15 1.18 2.91
C SER A 158 9.29 2.45 2.92
N ALA A 159 8.03 2.36 2.50
CA ALA A 159 7.02 3.41 2.59
C ALA A 159 6.14 3.31 3.84
N HIS A 160 6.59 2.57 4.85
CA HIS A 160 5.89 2.41 6.14
C HIS A 160 4.50 1.77 6.02
N GLN A 161 4.23 1.07 4.91
CA GLN A 161 3.02 0.26 4.80
C GLN A 161 3.13 -0.94 5.74
N ASN A 162 2.04 -1.25 6.43
CA ASN A 162 1.93 -2.40 7.33
C ASN A 162 0.82 -3.36 6.89
N MET A 163 0.05 -3.02 5.85
CA MET A 163 -0.98 -3.88 5.26
C MET A 163 -1.04 -3.72 3.74
N ILE A 164 -1.17 -4.82 3.02
CA ILE A 164 -1.49 -4.85 1.59
C ILE A 164 -2.77 -5.67 1.42
N ARG A 165 -3.68 -5.18 0.56
CA ARG A 165 -4.84 -5.96 0.15
C ARG A 165 -4.56 -6.66 -1.18
N VAL A 166 -4.56 -7.99 -1.18
CA VAL A 166 -4.50 -8.79 -2.40
C VAL A 166 -5.90 -8.82 -3.00
N TRP A 167 -6.11 -8.00 -4.03
CA TRP A 167 -7.43 -7.72 -4.60
C TRP A 167 -8.04 -8.92 -5.34
N GLY A 168 -9.35 -9.12 -5.17
CA GLY A 168 -10.07 -10.32 -5.62
C GLY A 168 -10.23 -10.51 -7.13
N GLY A 169 -9.90 -9.54 -7.98
CA GLY A 169 -9.86 -9.76 -9.43
C GLY A 169 -8.49 -10.15 -9.96
N GLY A 170 -7.53 -10.39 -9.05
CA GLY A 170 -6.20 -10.88 -9.36
C GLY A 170 -6.08 -12.40 -9.31
N ILE A 171 -5.02 -12.87 -8.65
CA ILE A 171 -4.75 -14.29 -8.39
C ILE A 171 -4.39 -14.48 -6.92
N TYR A 172 -4.58 -15.70 -6.39
CA TYR A 172 -3.89 -16.05 -5.15
C TYR A 172 -2.39 -16.05 -5.41
N GLU A 173 -1.67 -15.22 -4.69
CA GLU A 173 -0.24 -15.04 -4.92
C GLU A 173 0.60 -16.30 -4.59
N SER A 174 1.86 -16.24 -5.01
CA SER A 174 2.86 -17.29 -4.79
C SER A 174 3.19 -17.48 -3.31
N ASP A 175 3.68 -18.67 -2.92
CA ASP A 175 4.17 -18.90 -1.55
C ASP A 175 5.30 -17.91 -1.20
N TYR A 176 6.14 -17.54 -2.18
CA TYR A 176 7.21 -16.57 -2.01
C TYR A 176 6.69 -15.15 -1.67
N PHE A 177 5.55 -14.73 -2.21
CA PHE A 177 4.91 -13.47 -1.85
C PHE A 177 4.54 -13.42 -0.36
N TYR A 178 3.88 -14.47 0.15
CA TYR A 178 3.50 -14.52 1.56
C TYR A 178 4.72 -14.69 2.48
N ASP A 179 5.73 -15.44 2.05
CA ASP A 179 7.03 -15.55 2.73
C ASP A 179 7.74 -14.19 2.87
N LEU A 180 7.66 -13.35 1.83
CA LEU A 180 8.17 -11.98 1.87
C LEU A 180 7.31 -11.09 2.77
N ALA A 181 5.98 -11.20 2.69
CA ALA A 181 5.06 -10.45 3.56
C ALA A 181 5.31 -10.76 5.05
N ASP A 182 5.50 -12.04 5.39
CA ASP A 182 5.89 -12.50 6.73
C ASP A 182 7.23 -11.88 7.17
N SER A 183 8.23 -11.90 6.28
CA SER A 183 9.58 -11.41 6.58
C SER A 183 9.65 -9.88 6.69
N TYR A 184 8.78 -9.18 5.97
CA TYR A 184 8.72 -7.72 5.95
C TYR A 184 7.72 -7.12 6.94
N GLY A 185 6.87 -7.94 7.56
CA GLY A 185 5.88 -7.46 8.51
C GLY A 185 4.66 -6.86 7.83
N ILE A 186 4.35 -7.27 6.60
CA ILE A 186 3.22 -6.73 5.84
C ILE A 186 2.02 -7.64 6.07
N LEU A 187 1.00 -7.14 6.74
CA LEU A 187 -0.27 -7.85 6.89
C LEU A 187 -0.96 -7.96 5.53
N ILE A 188 -1.62 -9.09 5.29
CA ILE A 188 -2.35 -9.35 4.06
C ILE A 188 -3.85 -9.39 4.36
N TRP A 189 -4.58 -8.44 3.78
CA TRP A 189 -6.01 -8.58 3.55
C TRP A 189 -6.17 -9.43 2.29
N GLN A 190 -6.67 -10.66 2.43
CA GLN A 190 -6.77 -11.61 1.34
C GLN A 190 -8.20 -11.71 0.83
N ASP A 191 -8.47 -11.16 -0.35
CA ASP A 191 -9.72 -11.47 -1.04
C ASP A 191 -9.68 -12.91 -1.59
N MET A 192 -10.83 -13.55 -1.71
CA MET A 192 -11.01 -14.68 -2.63
C MET A 192 -11.19 -14.13 -4.05
N MET A 193 -10.91 -14.94 -5.07
CA MET A 193 -10.75 -14.46 -6.45
C MET A 193 -12.08 -14.20 -7.18
N PHE A 194 -12.92 -13.34 -6.58
CA PHE A 194 -14.18 -12.84 -7.11
C PHE A 194 -14.21 -11.32 -7.05
N ALA A 195 -14.52 -10.64 -8.15
CA ALA A 195 -14.54 -9.18 -8.20
C ALA A 195 -15.48 -8.63 -9.27
N CYS A 196 -16.25 -7.59 -8.91
CA CYS A 196 -17.04 -6.76 -9.80
C CYS A 196 -17.83 -7.57 -10.87
N ALA A 197 -18.51 -8.64 -10.44
CA ALA A 197 -19.25 -9.52 -11.32
C ALA A 197 -20.28 -10.37 -10.56
N MET A 198 -21.35 -10.76 -11.26
CA MET A 198 -22.28 -11.78 -10.77
C MET A 198 -21.82 -13.16 -11.23
N TYR A 199 -21.66 -14.09 -10.28
CA TYR A 199 -21.18 -15.44 -10.55
C TYR A 199 -22.31 -16.46 -10.46
N PRO A 200 -22.28 -17.53 -11.27
CA PRO A 200 -23.28 -18.59 -11.20
C PRO A 200 -23.19 -19.35 -9.87
N ALA A 201 -24.31 -19.92 -9.41
CA ALA A 201 -24.35 -20.75 -8.20
C ALA A 201 -24.85 -22.20 -8.48
N THR A 202 -24.52 -22.73 -9.66
CA THR A 202 -24.78 -24.12 -10.04
C THR A 202 -23.89 -25.07 -9.23
N ASP A 203 -24.32 -26.31 -9.03
CA ASP A 203 -23.60 -27.24 -8.16
C ASP A 203 -22.20 -27.61 -8.70
N SER A 204 -22.03 -27.66 -10.03
CA SER A 204 -20.71 -27.87 -10.65
C SER A 204 -19.76 -26.70 -10.38
N PHE A 205 -20.24 -25.46 -10.52
CA PHE A 205 -19.45 -24.27 -10.21
C PHE A 205 -19.09 -24.21 -8.73
N LEU A 206 -20.07 -24.39 -7.84
CA LEU A 206 -19.83 -24.39 -6.40
C LEU A 206 -18.90 -25.52 -5.95
N SER A 207 -18.94 -26.69 -6.60
CA SER A 207 -17.98 -27.78 -6.32
C SER A 207 -16.54 -27.36 -6.66
N SER A 208 -16.35 -26.69 -7.80
CA SER A 208 -15.05 -26.11 -8.17
C SER A 208 -14.59 -25.06 -7.16
N VAL A 209 -15.48 -24.14 -6.78
CA VAL A 209 -15.19 -23.09 -5.78
C VAL A 209 -14.79 -23.70 -4.45
N ARG A 210 -15.52 -24.71 -3.94
CA ARG A 210 -15.17 -25.35 -2.66
C ARG A 210 -13.74 -25.88 -2.66
N LYS A 211 -13.35 -26.55 -3.74
CA LYS A 211 -11.99 -27.06 -3.91
C LYS A 211 -10.97 -25.93 -3.93
N GLU A 212 -11.21 -24.88 -4.71
CA GLU A 212 -10.33 -23.71 -4.80
C GLU A 212 -10.11 -23.02 -3.46
N ILE A 213 -11.20 -22.72 -2.74
CA ILE A 213 -11.16 -22.02 -1.45
C ILE A 213 -10.43 -22.87 -0.41
N LEU A 214 -10.78 -24.15 -0.28
CA LEU A 214 -10.15 -25.04 0.69
C LEU A 214 -8.65 -25.18 0.43
N GLN A 215 -8.24 -25.35 -0.83
CA GLN A 215 -6.83 -25.49 -1.20
C GLN A 215 -6.04 -24.23 -0.88
N ASN A 216 -6.54 -23.04 -1.23
CA ASN A 216 -5.82 -21.80 -0.99
C ASN A 216 -5.83 -21.39 0.48
N ALA A 217 -6.97 -21.50 1.17
CA ALA A 217 -7.07 -21.20 2.58
C ALA A 217 -6.08 -22.04 3.40
N GLN A 218 -6.03 -23.35 3.18
CA GLN A 218 -5.07 -24.23 3.87
C GLN A 218 -3.62 -23.93 3.48
N ARG A 219 -3.36 -23.56 2.23
CA ARG A 219 -2.02 -23.18 1.77
C ARG A 219 -1.51 -21.95 2.51
N ILE A 220 -2.33 -20.91 2.67
CA ILE A 220 -1.85 -19.60 3.11
C ILE A 220 -2.14 -19.26 4.58
N ALA A 221 -3.06 -19.95 5.25
CA ALA A 221 -3.48 -19.58 6.61
C ALA A 221 -2.37 -19.65 7.67
N HIS A 222 -1.31 -20.43 7.45
CA HIS A 222 -0.19 -20.54 8.39
C HIS A 222 0.74 -19.32 8.40
N HIS A 223 0.64 -18.44 7.40
CA HIS A 223 1.44 -17.22 7.33
C HIS A 223 0.96 -16.20 8.38
N PRO A 224 1.83 -15.72 9.30
CA PRO A 224 1.48 -14.67 10.25
C PRO A 224 1.07 -13.36 9.55
N SER A 225 1.49 -13.11 8.31
CA SER A 225 1.03 -11.96 7.53
C SER A 225 -0.48 -12.00 7.22
N VAL A 226 -1.09 -13.16 7.00
CA VAL A 226 -2.50 -13.24 6.57
C VAL A 226 -3.44 -12.82 7.71
N ALA A 227 -3.98 -11.61 7.58
CA ALA A 227 -4.72 -10.90 8.62
C ALA A 227 -6.21 -11.26 8.60
N ILE A 228 -6.83 -11.18 7.42
CA ILE A 228 -8.26 -11.39 7.22
C ILE A 228 -8.52 -11.95 5.84
N PHE A 229 -9.62 -12.70 5.72
CA PHE A 229 -10.15 -13.16 4.44
C PHE A 229 -11.40 -12.35 4.09
N ALA A 230 -11.53 -11.91 2.84
CA ALA A 230 -12.77 -11.33 2.31
C ALA A 230 -13.25 -12.18 1.13
N THR A 231 -14.55 -12.45 1.02
CA THR A 231 -15.01 -13.43 0.02
C THR A 231 -15.07 -12.89 -1.40
N ASN A 232 -15.09 -11.57 -1.58
CA ASN A 232 -15.10 -10.91 -2.88
C ASN A 232 -14.78 -9.40 -2.77
N ASN A 233 -14.46 -8.80 -3.92
CA ASN A 233 -14.44 -7.37 -4.14
C ASN A 233 -15.78 -6.88 -4.73
N GLU A 234 -16.39 -5.88 -4.07
CA GLU A 234 -17.49 -5.04 -4.53
C GLU A 234 -18.79 -5.73 -4.99
N ASN A 235 -18.93 -7.05 -4.82
CA ASN A 235 -20.13 -7.71 -5.31
C ASN A 235 -21.37 -7.42 -4.44
N GLU A 236 -21.20 -7.08 -3.15
CA GLU A 236 -22.32 -6.59 -2.32
C GLU A 236 -22.84 -5.25 -2.85
N VAL A 237 -21.94 -4.28 -3.05
CA VAL A 237 -22.29 -2.95 -3.57
C VAL A 237 -22.84 -3.02 -4.99
N ALA A 238 -22.31 -3.89 -5.85
CA ALA A 238 -22.82 -4.07 -7.21
C ALA A 238 -24.28 -4.53 -7.23
N ILE A 239 -24.68 -5.39 -6.28
CA ILE A 239 -26.08 -5.81 -6.11
C ILE A 239 -26.91 -4.66 -5.52
N ALA A 240 -26.45 -4.04 -4.43
CA ALA A 240 -27.20 -2.99 -3.73
C ALA A 240 -27.48 -1.78 -4.63
N GLN A 241 -26.50 -1.38 -5.44
CA GLN A 241 -26.59 -0.25 -6.37
C GLN A 241 -26.99 -0.65 -7.80
N ASN A 242 -27.30 -1.94 -8.03
CA ASN A 242 -27.80 -2.45 -9.30
C ASN A 242 -26.90 -2.12 -10.52
N TRP A 243 -25.58 -2.28 -10.39
CA TRP A 243 -24.60 -1.91 -11.43
C TRP A 243 -24.87 -2.59 -12.78
N TYR A 244 -25.41 -3.81 -12.77
CA TYR A 244 -25.61 -4.63 -13.96
C TYR A 244 -27.08 -4.88 -14.31
N GLY A 245 -28.03 -4.18 -13.68
CA GLY A 245 -29.46 -4.43 -13.90
C GLY A 245 -30.00 -5.71 -13.23
N THR A 246 -29.35 -6.15 -12.16
CA THR A 246 -29.59 -7.38 -11.38
C THR A 246 -30.66 -7.23 -10.30
N LEU A 247 -31.85 -6.70 -10.63
CA LEU A 247 -32.93 -6.46 -9.64
C LEU A 247 -33.69 -7.73 -9.23
N GLU A 248 -33.51 -8.85 -9.95
CA GLU A 248 -34.17 -10.11 -9.63
C GLU A 248 -33.65 -10.73 -8.33
N GLU A 249 -34.54 -11.24 -7.47
CA GLU A 249 -34.18 -11.88 -6.19
C GLU A 249 -33.24 -13.09 -6.35
N ARG A 250 -33.22 -13.68 -7.56
CA ARG A 250 -32.26 -14.71 -7.95
C ARG A 250 -30.82 -14.29 -7.63
N TYR A 251 -30.41 -13.07 -7.98
CA TYR A 251 -29.02 -12.64 -7.80
C TYR A 251 -28.65 -12.52 -6.31
N LYS A 252 -29.55 -12.03 -5.47
CA LYS A 252 -29.39 -12.00 -4.01
C LYS A 252 -29.29 -13.42 -3.43
N THR A 253 -30.09 -14.35 -3.94
CA THR A 253 -30.06 -15.76 -3.53
C THR A 253 -28.76 -16.44 -3.94
N GLU A 254 -28.31 -16.25 -5.18
CA GLU A 254 -27.06 -16.80 -5.71
C GLU A 254 -25.84 -16.22 -4.98
N TYR A 255 -25.84 -14.92 -4.69
CA TYR A 255 -24.83 -14.23 -3.87
C TYR A 255 -24.68 -14.91 -2.50
N ARG A 256 -25.78 -15.08 -1.76
CA ARG A 256 -25.76 -15.72 -0.44
C ARG A 256 -25.34 -17.19 -0.53
N LYS A 257 -25.79 -17.92 -1.56
CA LYS A 257 -25.41 -19.33 -1.79
C LYS A 257 -23.91 -19.46 -2.03
N LEU A 258 -23.34 -18.57 -2.83
CA LEU A 258 -21.91 -18.56 -3.15
C LEU A 258 -21.08 -18.07 -1.96
N TYR A 259 -21.24 -16.82 -1.54
CA TYR A 259 -20.31 -16.19 -0.62
C TYR A 259 -20.52 -16.62 0.82
N VAL A 260 -21.76 -16.70 1.30
CA VAL A 260 -22.06 -17.03 2.70
C VAL A 260 -22.12 -18.54 2.90
N ALA A 261 -22.95 -19.25 2.13
CA ALA A 261 -23.18 -20.68 2.35
C ALA A 261 -22.05 -21.57 1.79
N THR A 262 -21.23 -21.06 0.87
CA THR A 262 -20.11 -21.83 0.29
C THR A 262 -18.76 -21.25 0.73
N VAL A 263 -18.39 -20.04 0.30
CA VAL A 263 -17.02 -19.51 0.56
C VAL A 263 -16.73 -19.35 2.04
N VAL A 264 -17.57 -18.63 2.81
CA VAL A 264 -17.40 -18.51 4.27
C VAL A 264 -17.43 -19.88 4.96
N HIS A 265 -18.25 -20.83 4.49
CA HIS A 265 -18.28 -22.18 5.04
C HIS A 265 -16.94 -22.90 4.88
N GLU A 266 -16.35 -22.89 3.69
CA GLU A 266 -15.07 -23.55 3.43
C GLU A 266 -13.90 -22.88 4.18
N LEU A 267 -13.96 -21.55 4.36
CA LEU A 267 -12.97 -20.82 5.15
C LEU A 267 -12.95 -21.25 6.63
N LYS A 268 -14.03 -21.85 7.16
CA LYS A 268 -14.03 -22.42 8.52
C LYS A 268 -13.01 -23.54 8.70
N ALA A 269 -12.54 -24.17 7.61
CA ALA A 269 -11.49 -25.19 7.68
C ALA A 269 -10.16 -24.66 8.25
N VAL A 270 -9.94 -23.34 8.23
CA VAL A 270 -8.75 -22.68 8.81
C VAL A 270 -9.11 -21.67 9.91
N GLY A 271 -10.37 -21.65 10.34
CA GLY A 271 -10.85 -20.78 11.41
C GLY A 271 -10.40 -21.25 12.80
N HIS A 272 -10.10 -20.31 13.68
CA HIS A 272 -9.85 -20.52 15.10
C HIS A 272 -10.15 -19.23 15.87
N SER A 273 -10.22 -19.29 17.20
CA SER A 273 -10.60 -18.16 18.06
C SER A 273 -9.73 -16.91 17.89
N ASP A 274 -8.47 -17.08 17.52
CA ASP A 274 -7.48 -15.99 17.36
C ASP A 274 -7.32 -15.53 15.89
N ARG A 275 -8.27 -15.87 15.02
CA ARG A 275 -8.37 -15.38 13.65
C ARG A 275 -9.69 -14.62 13.47
N PRO A 276 -9.66 -13.43 12.83
CA PRO A 276 -10.88 -12.71 12.47
C PRO A 276 -11.80 -13.56 11.60
N ASP A 277 -13.10 -13.43 11.82
CA ASP A 277 -14.09 -14.02 10.92
C ASP A 277 -13.93 -13.42 9.51
N PRO A 278 -14.16 -14.22 8.44
CA PRO A 278 -14.10 -13.70 7.09
C PRO A 278 -15.15 -12.61 6.84
N LEU A 279 -14.75 -11.56 6.12
CA LEU A 279 -15.67 -10.57 5.58
C LEU A 279 -16.43 -11.15 4.39
N VAL A 280 -17.71 -10.81 4.26
CA VAL A 280 -18.49 -11.26 3.10
C VAL A 280 -18.14 -10.45 1.87
N SER A 281 -17.89 -9.15 1.97
CA SER A 281 -17.46 -8.31 0.85
C SER A 281 -16.51 -7.21 1.32
N SER A 282 -15.86 -6.55 0.36
CA SER A 282 -15.11 -5.30 0.52
C SER A 282 -15.56 -4.40 -0.62
N PRO A 283 -16.26 -3.28 -0.37
CA PRO A 283 -16.67 -2.78 0.93
C PRO A 283 -17.86 -3.56 1.52
N SER A 284 -17.98 -3.55 2.84
CA SER A 284 -19.17 -4.05 3.55
C SER A 284 -19.39 -3.30 4.86
N ASN A 285 -20.54 -3.50 5.51
CA ASN A 285 -20.79 -2.99 6.87
C ASN A 285 -20.28 -3.96 7.97
N GLY A 286 -19.43 -4.94 7.61
CA GLY A 286 -18.88 -5.91 8.55
C GLY A 286 -19.95 -6.74 9.27
N LYS A 287 -19.88 -6.87 10.59
CA LYS A 287 -20.89 -7.57 11.42
C LYS A 287 -22.29 -6.97 11.30
N GLU A 288 -22.41 -5.69 11.00
CA GLU A 288 -23.72 -5.07 10.84
C GLU A 288 -24.49 -5.66 9.65
N SER A 289 -23.78 -6.08 8.59
CA SER A 289 -24.38 -6.74 7.42
C SER A 289 -25.14 -8.03 7.77
N ILE A 290 -24.92 -8.63 8.96
CA ILE A 290 -25.68 -9.82 9.41
C ILE A 290 -27.18 -9.51 9.51
N LYS A 291 -27.55 -8.29 9.92
CA LYS A 291 -28.97 -7.87 10.08
C LYS A 291 -29.71 -7.86 8.75
N ASP A 292 -28.99 -7.56 7.67
CA ASP A 292 -29.52 -7.48 6.31
C ASP A 292 -29.30 -8.79 5.53
N ASN A 293 -28.92 -9.87 6.23
CA ASN A 293 -28.56 -11.14 5.62
C ASN A 293 -27.51 -10.95 4.50
N TYR A 294 -26.49 -10.16 4.82
CA TYR A 294 -25.27 -9.86 4.06
C TYR A 294 -25.46 -9.14 2.72
N ILE A 295 -26.58 -8.44 2.54
CA ILE A 295 -26.81 -7.53 1.42
C ILE A 295 -27.50 -6.29 1.97
N SER A 296 -26.70 -5.32 2.43
CA SER A 296 -27.20 -4.02 2.91
C SER A 296 -27.69 -3.15 1.75
N ASP A 297 -28.68 -2.29 2.00
CA ASP A 297 -29.09 -1.23 1.05
C ASP A 297 -28.01 -0.14 0.92
N ASN A 298 -27.15 0.00 1.93
CA ASN A 298 -25.98 0.87 1.92
C ASN A 298 -24.75 0.13 2.46
N PRO A 299 -24.08 -0.70 1.64
CA PRO A 299 -22.93 -1.50 2.06
C PRO A 299 -21.63 -0.69 2.21
N GLN A 300 -21.70 0.62 1.97
CA GLN A 300 -20.59 1.57 2.13
C GLN A 300 -20.94 2.64 3.18
N ASP A 301 -21.70 2.27 4.21
CA ASP A 301 -22.04 3.20 5.28
C ASP A 301 -20.77 3.57 6.06
N PRO A 302 -20.33 4.84 6.09
CA PRO A 302 -19.09 5.23 6.76
C PRO A 302 -19.10 4.97 8.28
N ASN A 303 -20.25 4.68 8.88
CA ASN A 303 -20.38 4.37 10.31
C ASN A 303 -20.07 2.91 10.66
N TYR A 304 -19.94 2.02 9.67
CA TYR A 304 -19.67 0.60 9.84
C TYR A 304 -18.55 0.15 8.88
N GLY A 305 -17.97 -1.01 9.15
CA GLY A 305 -17.16 -1.74 8.16
C GLY A 305 -16.10 -0.91 7.43
N ASP A 306 -16.05 -1.08 6.11
CA ASP A 306 -15.10 -0.42 5.23
C ASP A 306 -15.78 0.22 4.00
N VAL A 307 -15.11 1.19 3.38
CA VAL A 307 -15.63 1.93 2.21
C VAL A 307 -14.62 1.99 1.07
N HIS A 308 -15.16 2.10 -0.15
CA HIS A 308 -14.41 2.42 -1.37
C HIS A 308 -14.83 3.81 -1.87
N PHE A 309 -13.88 4.71 -2.10
CA PHE A 309 -14.18 6.08 -2.52
C PHE A 309 -13.43 6.51 -3.78
N TYR A 310 -14.17 6.94 -4.80
CA TYR A 310 -13.63 7.43 -6.06
C TYR A 310 -14.42 8.66 -6.53
N ASP A 311 -13.72 9.76 -6.82
CA ASP A 311 -14.29 10.97 -7.44
C ASP A 311 -13.23 11.61 -8.33
N VAL A 312 -13.58 11.89 -9.59
CA VAL A 312 -12.66 12.45 -10.59
C VAL A 312 -13.02 13.88 -11.02
N PHE A 313 -14.10 14.44 -10.46
CA PHE A 313 -14.60 15.77 -10.83
C PHE A 313 -14.42 16.78 -9.72
N LYS A 314 -14.54 16.36 -8.46
CA LYS A 314 -14.33 17.24 -7.31
C LYS A 314 -12.86 17.54 -7.13
N ASP A 315 -12.60 18.65 -6.45
CA ASP A 315 -11.26 19.08 -6.08
C ASP A 315 -10.64 18.13 -5.05
N GLY A 316 -9.71 17.28 -5.51
CA GLY A 316 -8.97 16.34 -4.66
C GLY A 316 -8.03 17.00 -3.64
N TRP A 317 -7.89 18.33 -3.64
CA TRP A 317 -7.13 19.04 -2.60
C TRP A 317 -8.04 19.52 -1.47
N ASN A 318 -9.35 19.39 -1.63
CA ASN A 318 -10.34 19.79 -0.63
C ASN A 318 -10.72 18.59 0.25
N PRO A 319 -10.25 18.53 1.52
CA PRO A 319 -10.54 17.40 2.41
C PRO A 319 -12.03 17.27 2.74
N SER A 320 -12.86 18.28 2.42
CA SER A 320 -14.29 18.24 2.71
C SER A 320 -15.04 17.19 1.88
N ILE A 321 -14.52 16.82 0.70
CA ILE A 321 -15.20 15.94 -0.26
C ILE A 321 -15.20 14.46 0.16
N TYR A 322 -14.22 14.07 0.97
CA TYR A 322 -13.99 12.68 1.34
C TYR A 322 -14.95 12.20 2.42
N PRO A 323 -15.31 10.90 2.42
CA PRO A 323 -16.07 10.31 3.51
C PRO A 323 -15.26 10.33 4.81
N ARG A 324 -15.92 10.03 5.93
CA ARG A 324 -15.27 9.86 7.24
C ARG A 324 -15.51 8.44 7.74
N PRO A 325 -14.91 7.42 7.11
CA PRO A 325 -15.25 6.03 7.35
C PRO A 325 -14.55 5.46 8.59
N ARG A 326 -14.99 4.28 9.04
CA ARG A 326 -14.23 3.46 10.00
C ARG A 326 -12.93 2.94 9.38
N PHE A 327 -12.98 2.54 8.10
CA PHE A 327 -11.84 2.05 7.35
C PHE A 327 -12.01 2.36 5.86
N ALA A 328 -10.98 2.90 5.21
CA ALA A 328 -10.96 3.10 3.77
C ALA A 328 -10.09 2.01 3.12
N SER A 329 -10.71 0.98 2.55
CA SER A 329 -10.05 -0.19 1.94
C SER A 329 -9.70 0.03 0.47
N GLU A 330 -10.35 1.00 -0.18
CA GLU A 330 -9.96 1.52 -1.49
C GLU A 330 -10.24 3.02 -1.64
N TYR A 331 -9.31 3.73 -2.25
CA TYR A 331 -9.49 5.09 -2.75
C TYR A 331 -8.30 5.47 -3.64
N GLY A 332 -8.50 6.31 -4.65
CA GLY A 332 -7.34 6.82 -5.39
C GLY A 332 -7.65 7.63 -6.64
N PHE A 333 -6.57 8.13 -7.23
CA PHE A 333 -6.58 8.96 -8.43
C PHE A 333 -5.64 8.39 -9.51
N GLN A 334 -6.02 8.51 -10.79
CA GLN A 334 -5.17 8.05 -11.89
C GLN A 334 -4.02 9.02 -12.18
N SER A 335 -2.89 8.48 -12.63
CA SER A 335 -1.81 9.22 -13.26
C SER A 335 -1.24 8.46 -14.46
N ILE A 336 -0.42 9.14 -15.24
CA ILE A 336 0.36 8.52 -16.31
C ILE A 336 1.72 8.03 -15.73
N PRO A 337 2.23 6.85 -16.15
CA PRO A 337 3.62 6.43 -15.90
C PRO A 337 4.63 7.45 -16.42
N SER A 338 5.89 7.34 -15.98
CA SER A 338 6.94 8.25 -16.48
C SER A 338 7.19 8.02 -17.98
N MET A 339 7.77 9.01 -18.65
CA MET A 339 8.07 8.92 -20.08
C MET A 339 9.01 7.75 -20.39
N THR A 340 9.94 7.46 -19.48
CA THR A 340 10.83 6.30 -19.57
C THR A 340 10.08 4.97 -19.69
N ALA A 341 8.94 4.79 -19.01
CA ALA A 341 8.15 3.57 -19.12
C ALA A 341 7.50 3.42 -20.50
N TRP A 342 7.03 4.54 -21.07
CA TRP A 342 6.44 4.56 -22.40
C TRP A 342 7.46 4.24 -23.48
N HIS A 343 8.60 4.94 -23.49
CA HIS A 343 9.67 4.73 -24.46
C HIS A 343 10.20 3.30 -24.48
N ARG A 344 10.21 2.61 -23.33
CA ARG A 344 10.58 1.18 -23.24
C ARG A 344 9.54 0.21 -23.82
N SER A 345 8.30 0.67 -23.99
CA SER A 345 7.15 -0.17 -24.36
C SER A 345 6.59 0.15 -25.75
N MET A 346 7.21 1.08 -26.47
CA MET A 346 6.81 1.54 -27.79
C MET A 346 7.87 1.17 -28.83
N ASN A 347 7.44 1.02 -30.08
CA ASN A 347 8.32 0.92 -31.24
C ASN A 347 8.69 2.31 -31.76
N GLU A 348 9.70 2.40 -32.62
CA GLU A 348 10.17 3.67 -33.21
C GLU A 348 9.07 4.40 -34.02
N ASP A 349 8.17 3.64 -34.66
CA ASP A 349 7.08 4.17 -35.50
C ASP A 349 5.79 4.48 -34.72
N ASP A 350 5.72 4.16 -33.43
CA ASP A 350 4.51 4.35 -32.64
C ASP A 350 4.30 5.84 -32.31
N ASN A 351 3.07 6.33 -32.47
CA ASN A 351 2.68 7.63 -31.93
C ASN A 351 2.37 7.49 -30.43
N LEU A 352 3.10 8.22 -29.59
CA LEU A 352 2.95 8.12 -28.15
C LEU A 352 1.57 8.55 -27.64
N ASN A 353 0.96 9.58 -28.23
CA ASN A 353 -0.37 10.03 -27.80
C ASN A 353 -1.43 8.97 -28.10
N ASP A 354 -1.43 8.44 -29.33
CA ASP A 354 -2.36 7.39 -29.75
C ASP A 354 -2.20 6.13 -28.86
N LEU A 355 -0.96 5.82 -28.49
CA LEU A 355 -0.65 4.70 -27.60
C LEU A 355 -1.18 4.92 -26.17
N ILE A 356 -1.01 6.13 -25.61
CA ILE A 356 -1.55 6.49 -24.29
C ILE A 356 -3.07 6.41 -24.29
N GLU A 357 -3.72 6.96 -25.32
CA GLU A 357 -5.17 6.93 -25.48
C GLU A 357 -5.69 5.50 -25.62
N HIS A 358 -5.03 4.67 -26.45
CA HIS A 358 -5.39 3.27 -26.61
C HIS A 358 -5.29 2.46 -25.31
N ARG A 359 -4.25 2.70 -24.51
CA ARG A 359 -4.01 1.97 -23.26
C ARG A 359 -4.75 2.54 -22.05
N GLN A 360 -5.47 3.66 -22.20
CA GLN A 360 -6.32 4.19 -21.15
C GLN A 360 -7.64 3.42 -21.09
N HIS A 361 -7.84 2.63 -20.03
CA HIS A 361 -8.99 1.74 -19.86
C HIS A 361 -10.05 2.26 -18.88
N HIS A 362 -9.87 3.44 -18.30
CA HIS A 362 -10.92 4.08 -17.51
C HIS A 362 -12.08 4.52 -18.43
N PRO A 363 -13.37 4.30 -18.06
CA PRO A 363 -14.51 4.64 -18.93
C PRO A 363 -14.60 6.12 -19.36
N LEU A 364 -14.05 7.04 -18.56
CA LEU A 364 -13.97 8.47 -18.91
C LEU A 364 -12.70 8.84 -19.70
N GLY A 365 -11.85 7.88 -20.04
CA GLY A 365 -10.61 8.13 -20.76
C GLY A 365 -9.68 9.11 -20.05
N MET A 366 -8.95 9.91 -20.84
CA MET A 366 -8.06 10.96 -20.34
C MET A 366 -8.77 12.14 -19.68
N LEU A 367 -10.10 12.25 -19.79
CA LEU A 367 -10.87 13.31 -19.12
C LEU A 367 -10.73 13.22 -17.60
N ALA A 368 -10.68 12.00 -17.05
CA ALA A 368 -10.51 11.79 -15.60
C ALA A 368 -9.20 12.39 -15.08
N ILE A 369 -8.10 12.23 -15.82
CA ILE A 369 -6.79 12.76 -15.45
C ILE A 369 -6.70 14.26 -15.72
N THR A 370 -7.06 14.69 -16.92
CA THR A 370 -6.90 16.08 -17.36
C THR A 370 -7.78 17.06 -16.58
N THR A 371 -8.97 16.63 -16.15
CA THR A 371 -9.85 17.45 -15.29
C THR A 371 -9.17 17.80 -13.97
N LEU A 372 -8.64 16.80 -13.27
CA LEU A 372 -7.96 16.99 -11.98
C LEU A 372 -6.68 17.82 -12.14
N VAL A 373 -5.90 17.56 -13.19
CA VAL A 373 -4.67 18.32 -13.48
C VAL A 373 -4.99 19.80 -13.71
N ARG A 374 -5.97 20.11 -14.56
CA ARG A 374 -6.31 21.49 -14.94
C ARG A 374 -6.90 22.31 -13.80
N GLN A 375 -7.44 21.68 -12.76
CA GLN A 375 -7.91 22.40 -11.56
C GLN A 375 -6.77 23.17 -10.88
N HIS A 376 -5.59 22.55 -10.75
CA HIS A 376 -4.49 23.11 -9.97
C HIS A 376 -3.29 23.57 -10.77
N PHE A 377 -3.02 22.98 -11.93
CA PHE A 377 -1.78 23.20 -12.67
C PHE A 377 -1.99 23.82 -14.06
N PRO A 378 -1.03 24.63 -14.54
CA PRO A 378 -1.07 25.28 -15.85
C PRO A 378 -0.67 24.29 -16.96
N LEU A 379 -1.47 23.25 -17.17
CA LEU A 379 -1.22 22.26 -18.21
C LEU A 379 -1.24 22.94 -19.60
N PRO A 380 -0.17 22.77 -20.42
CA PRO A 380 -0.11 23.29 -21.79
C PRO A 380 -1.28 22.84 -22.68
N LEU A 381 -1.36 23.41 -23.87
CA LEU A 381 -2.33 22.97 -24.87
C LEU A 381 -1.86 21.67 -25.52
N PRO A 382 -2.76 20.78 -25.98
CA PRO A 382 -2.38 19.51 -26.59
C PRO A 382 -1.44 19.63 -27.80
N GLU A 383 -1.45 20.77 -28.49
CA GLU A 383 -0.60 21.05 -29.64
C GLU A 383 0.84 21.47 -29.26
N ASP A 384 1.09 21.78 -27.98
CA ASP A 384 2.41 22.19 -27.50
C ASP A 384 3.36 20.97 -27.40
N VAL A 385 4.62 21.15 -27.84
CA VAL A 385 5.62 20.06 -27.91
C VAL A 385 5.86 19.38 -26.55
N ASN A 386 5.74 20.13 -25.45
CA ASN A 386 5.96 19.63 -24.09
C ASN A 386 4.68 19.14 -23.40
N TYR A 387 3.54 19.04 -24.11
CA TYR A 387 2.25 18.68 -23.51
C TYR A 387 2.29 17.32 -22.79
N LEU A 388 2.81 16.28 -23.44
CA LEU A 388 2.82 14.92 -22.88
C LEU A 388 3.73 14.80 -21.66
N GLU A 389 4.90 15.44 -21.69
CA GLU A 389 5.81 15.49 -20.54
C GLU A 389 5.18 16.23 -19.36
N ALA A 390 4.56 17.39 -19.63
CA ALA A 390 3.83 18.16 -18.63
C ALA A 390 2.64 17.38 -18.07
N LEU A 391 1.90 16.65 -18.91
CA LEU A 391 0.77 15.83 -18.50
C LEU A 391 1.22 14.65 -17.63
N ALA A 392 2.31 13.96 -17.99
CA ALA A 392 2.86 12.88 -17.17
C ALA A 392 3.29 13.40 -15.80
N TYR A 393 4.03 14.51 -15.76
CA TYR A 393 4.49 15.13 -14.53
C TYR A 393 3.34 15.67 -13.65
N PHE A 394 2.44 16.49 -14.21
CA PHE A 394 1.33 17.07 -13.46
C PHE A 394 0.27 16.04 -13.04
N SER A 395 0.04 14.99 -13.83
CA SER A 395 -0.86 13.91 -13.41
C SER A 395 -0.30 13.15 -12.21
N GLN A 396 1.00 12.88 -12.16
CA GLN A 396 1.64 12.27 -10.98
C GLN A 396 1.61 13.20 -9.76
N LEU A 397 1.81 14.51 -9.93
CA LEU A 397 1.67 15.47 -8.82
C LEU A 397 0.24 15.53 -8.29
N THR A 398 -0.73 15.57 -9.19
CA THR A 398 -2.15 15.62 -8.84
C THR A 398 -2.57 14.35 -8.11
N GLN A 399 -2.17 13.18 -8.61
CA GLN A 399 -2.37 11.89 -7.95
C GLN A 399 -1.74 11.88 -6.55
N ALA A 400 -0.45 12.26 -6.44
CA ALA A 400 0.27 12.24 -5.18
C ALA A 400 -0.35 13.18 -4.14
N MET A 401 -0.75 14.40 -4.55
CA MET A 401 -1.36 15.38 -3.66
C MET A 401 -2.75 14.95 -3.22
N ALA A 402 -3.62 14.54 -4.14
CA ALA A 402 -4.98 14.15 -3.78
C ALA A 402 -4.99 12.91 -2.86
N THR A 403 -4.15 11.92 -3.16
CA THR A 403 -3.99 10.74 -2.30
C THR A 403 -3.38 11.10 -0.93
N LYS A 404 -2.43 12.05 -0.89
CA LYS A 404 -1.87 12.58 0.37
C LYS A 404 -2.95 13.24 1.20
N VAL A 405 -3.73 14.16 0.64
CA VAL A 405 -4.80 14.90 1.36
C VAL A 405 -5.83 13.92 1.93
N GLU A 406 -6.28 12.96 1.11
CA GLU A 406 -7.24 11.94 1.53
C GLU A 406 -6.69 11.05 2.65
N THR A 407 -5.45 10.56 2.50
CA THR A 407 -4.80 9.71 3.51
C THR A 407 -4.55 10.48 4.82
N GLU A 408 -4.06 11.71 4.74
CA GLU A 408 -3.82 12.56 5.91
C GLU A 408 -5.12 12.88 6.66
N LEU A 409 -6.23 13.08 5.92
CA LEU A 409 -7.54 13.20 6.54
C LEU A 409 -7.88 11.92 7.30
N TYR A 410 -7.87 10.75 6.66
CA TYR A 410 -8.19 9.48 7.33
C TYR A 410 -7.33 9.23 8.57
N ARG A 411 -6.04 9.55 8.50
CA ARG A 411 -5.15 9.44 9.67
C ARG A 411 -5.49 10.43 10.78
N SER A 412 -5.89 11.66 10.44
CA SER A 412 -6.29 12.67 11.44
C SER A 412 -7.61 12.32 12.16
N LEU A 413 -8.45 11.50 11.54
CA LEU A 413 -9.75 11.08 12.10
C LEU A 413 -9.65 9.96 13.15
N ARG A 414 -8.46 9.40 13.36
CA ARG A 414 -8.20 8.29 14.28
C ARG A 414 -8.78 8.46 15.68
N ASN A 415 -8.61 9.64 16.29
CA ASN A 415 -9.06 9.93 17.65
C ASN A 415 -10.31 10.84 17.68
N THR A 416 -11.17 10.74 16.66
CA THR A 416 -12.48 11.42 16.59
C THR A 416 -13.62 10.42 16.74
N GLU A 417 -14.87 10.89 16.75
CA GLU A 417 -16.08 10.05 16.69
C GLU A 417 -16.11 9.09 15.49
N HIS A 418 -15.43 9.44 14.39
CA HIS A 418 -15.31 8.62 13.18
C HIS A 418 -14.34 7.45 13.37
N ARG A 419 -13.37 7.58 14.28
CA ARG A 419 -12.41 6.53 14.65
C ARG A 419 -11.87 5.76 13.43
N THR A 420 -11.43 6.49 12.41
CA THR A 420 -10.86 5.90 11.19
C THR A 420 -9.57 5.17 11.53
N MET A 421 -9.47 3.90 11.20
CA MET A 421 -8.36 3.02 11.62
C MET A 421 -7.71 2.25 10.48
N GLY A 422 -8.01 2.62 9.23
CA GLY A 422 -7.30 2.10 8.08
C GLY A 422 -7.45 2.95 6.82
N ALA A 423 -6.40 2.95 6.02
CA ALA A 423 -6.29 3.66 4.76
C ALA A 423 -5.41 2.86 3.79
N LEU A 424 -6.05 2.17 2.84
CA LEU A 424 -5.43 1.38 1.78
C LEU A 424 -5.75 2.00 0.41
N TYR A 425 -4.82 2.76 -0.16
CA TYR A 425 -5.08 3.40 -1.46
C TYR A 425 -5.07 2.37 -2.61
N TRP A 426 -5.91 2.61 -3.61
CA TRP A 426 -5.87 1.94 -4.90
C TRP A 426 -4.93 2.76 -5.82
N GLN A 427 -3.80 2.23 -6.32
CA GLN A 427 -3.24 0.88 -6.10
C GLN A 427 -1.70 0.92 -5.97
N LEU A 428 -1.07 -0.20 -5.59
CA LEU A 428 0.38 -0.28 -5.39
C LEU A 428 1.14 -0.32 -6.72
N ASN A 429 0.82 -1.28 -7.57
CA ASN A 429 1.62 -1.69 -8.73
C ASN A 429 0.78 -1.80 -10.01
N ASP A 430 1.45 -1.86 -11.17
CA ASP A 430 0.82 -2.10 -12.47
C ASP A 430 1.06 -3.51 -13.01
N VAL A 431 0.13 -3.97 -13.84
CA VAL A 431 0.22 -5.25 -14.60
C VAL A 431 0.86 -5.07 -15.99
N TRP A 432 0.85 -3.83 -16.52
CA TRP A 432 1.40 -3.42 -17.82
C TRP A 432 1.53 -1.88 -17.89
N VAL A 433 2.16 -1.32 -18.94
CA VAL A 433 2.36 0.13 -19.08
C VAL A 433 1.08 0.80 -19.59
N ALA A 434 0.35 1.47 -18.69
CA ALA A 434 -0.88 2.20 -18.97
C ALA A 434 -1.14 3.31 -17.92
N PRO A 435 -1.99 4.31 -18.20
CA PRO A 435 -2.53 5.18 -17.16
C PRO A 435 -3.28 4.37 -16.09
N SER A 436 -2.95 4.60 -14.82
CA SER A 436 -3.48 3.81 -13.72
C SER A 436 -3.36 4.58 -12.40
N TRP A 437 -3.89 3.98 -11.33
CA TRP A 437 -3.76 4.49 -9.98
C TRP A 437 -2.49 4.05 -9.26
N SER A 438 -1.59 3.33 -9.95
CA SER A 438 -0.43 2.73 -9.30
C SER A 438 0.52 3.78 -8.74
N ALA A 439 1.15 3.46 -7.60
CA ALA A 439 2.29 4.21 -7.07
C ALA A 439 3.62 3.77 -7.72
N ILE A 440 3.67 2.54 -8.23
CA ILE A 440 4.84 1.93 -8.87
C ILE A 440 4.42 1.43 -10.25
N ASP A 441 5.12 1.87 -11.30
CA ASP A 441 4.83 1.45 -12.67
C ASP A 441 5.21 -0.02 -12.95
N PHE A 442 4.86 -0.51 -14.15
CA PHE A 442 5.11 -1.89 -14.56
C PHE A 442 6.59 -2.30 -14.55
N TYR A 443 7.50 -1.37 -14.83
CA TYR A 443 8.94 -1.64 -14.81
C TYR A 443 9.53 -1.55 -13.40
N GLY A 444 8.75 -1.13 -12.41
CA GLY A 444 9.18 -0.96 -11.03
C GLY A 444 9.66 0.46 -10.71
N ASN A 445 9.49 1.43 -11.60
CA ASN A 445 9.85 2.81 -11.27
C ASN A 445 8.79 3.41 -10.34
N PHE A 446 9.26 4.21 -9.39
CA PHE A 446 8.38 4.93 -8.48
C PHE A 446 7.77 6.13 -9.20
N LYS A 447 6.43 6.22 -9.19
CA LYS A 447 5.72 7.48 -9.45
C LYS A 447 5.84 8.39 -8.22
N LEU A 448 5.51 9.67 -8.38
CA LEU A 448 5.54 10.64 -7.27
C LEU A 448 4.72 10.20 -6.06
N LEU A 449 3.60 9.52 -6.27
CA LEU A 449 2.79 8.95 -5.20
C LEU A 449 3.62 8.06 -4.25
N HIS A 450 4.49 7.19 -4.77
CA HIS A 450 5.30 6.32 -3.91
C HIS A 450 6.34 7.11 -3.09
N TYR A 451 6.96 8.14 -3.69
CA TYR A 451 7.87 9.01 -2.95
C TYR A 451 7.17 9.73 -1.80
N TRP A 452 5.99 10.29 -2.06
CA TRP A 452 5.22 11.02 -1.05
C TRP A 452 4.58 10.10 -0.01
N SER A 453 4.26 8.84 -0.37
CA SER A 453 3.74 7.87 0.58
C SER A 453 4.68 7.59 1.75
N LYS A 454 5.99 7.68 1.53
CA LYS A 454 6.99 7.59 2.62
C LYS A 454 6.80 8.70 3.66
N GLU A 455 6.34 9.87 3.24
CA GLU A 455 6.14 11.03 4.12
C GLU A 455 4.78 10.96 4.81
N PHE A 456 3.69 10.77 4.07
CA PHE A 456 2.34 10.78 4.65
C PHE A 456 1.98 9.47 5.38
N LEU A 457 2.70 8.37 5.14
CA LEU A 457 2.59 7.12 5.92
C LEU A 457 3.64 7.01 7.03
N ALA A 458 4.50 8.01 7.21
CA ALA A 458 5.52 8.00 8.26
C ALA A 458 4.92 7.76 9.66
N PRO A 459 5.68 7.15 10.60
CA PRO A 459 5.22 6.94 11.98
C PRO A 459 5.00 8.25 12.75
N THR A 460 5.57 9.35 12.30
CA THR A 460 5.38 10.68 12.88
C THR A 460 5.21 11.69 11.75
N SER A 461 4.09 12.40 11.74
CA SER A 461 3.71 13.30 10.66
C SER A 461 3.04 14.58 11.20
N ILE A 462 3.17 15.68 10.46
CA ILE A 462 2.41 16.90 10.66
C ILE A 462 1.45 17.09 9.48
N VAL A 463 0.19 17.35 9.79
CA VAL A 463 -0.91 17.49 8.83
C VAL A 463 -1.51 18.87 9.01
N ALA A 464 -1.75 19.56 7.90
CA ALA A 464 -2.40 20.87 7.88
C ALA A 464 -3.49 20.85 6.79
N LEU A 465 -4.74 20.67 7.19
CA LEU A 465 -5.87 20.50 6.28
C LEU A 465 -6.81 21.71 6.36
N LEU A 466 -7.25 22.19 5.20
CA LEU A 466 -8.21 23.29 5.13
C LEU A 466 -9.61 22.80 5.50
N ASP A 467 -10.20 23.42 6.52
CA ASP A 467 -11.63 23.36 6.76
C ASP A 467 -12.31 24.50 5.98
N SER A 468 -12.93 24.13 4.85
CA SER A 468 -13.62 25.08 3.97
C SER A 468 -14.83 25.76 4.62
N LYS A 469 -15.41 25.18 5.68
CA LYS A 469 -16.57 25.78 6.37
C LYS A 469 -16.14 26.91 7.30
N THR A 470 -15.03 26.72 8.01
CA THR A 470 -14.50 27.70 8.96
C THR A 470 -13.40 28.58 8.36
N ASN A 471 -13.01 28.32 7.10
CA ASN A 471 -11.90 28.97 6.40
C ASN A 471 -10.62 29.01 7.26
N SER A 472 -10.27 27.87 7.83
CA SER A 472 -9.15 27.70 8.76
C SER A 472 -8.33 26.45 8.45
N LEU A 473 -7.05 26.45 8.80
CA LEU A 473 -6.19 25.26 8.75
C LEU A 473 -6.25 24.51 10.08
N ASN A 474 -6.65 23.25 10.02
CA ASN A 474 -6.57 22.31 11.12
C ASN A 474 -5.19 21.65 11.10
N VAL A 475 -4.34 22.03 12.06
CA VAL A 475 -3.00 21.47 12.27
C VAL A 475 -3.08 20.33 13.28
N SER A 476 -2.67 19.14 12.85
CA SER A 476 -2.66 17.93 13.68
C SER A 476 -1.32 17.21 13.57
N LEU A 477 -0.91 16.56 14.65
CA LEU A 477 0.32 15.77 14.72
C LEU A 477 -0.05 14.31 14.94
N ILE A 478 0.43 13.44 14.06
CA ILE A 478 0.14 12.00 14.12
C ILE A 478 1.37 11.27 14.66
N CYS A 479 1.16 10.32 15.56
CA CYS A 479 2.20 9.43 16.06
C CYS A 479 1.69 7.99 16.15
N ASP A 480 2.29 7.09 15.37
CA ASP A 480 1.95 5.66 15.38
C ASP A 480 2.75 4.86 16.43
N LEU A 481 3.79 5.47 17.02
CA LEU A 481 4.67 4.81 17.98
C LEU A 481 3.94 4.60 19.31
N PHE A 482 4.11 3.42 19.93
CA PHE A 482 3.55 3.16 21.26
C PHE A 482 4.19 3.98 22.37
N GLU A 483 5.44 4.41 22.17
CA GLU A 483 6.17 5.28 23.07
C GLU A 483 6.84 6.37 22.26
N VAL A 484 6.79 7.62 22.75
CA VAL A 484 7.41 8.76 22.08
C VAL A 484 7.94 9.75 23.12
N ASP A 485 9.19 10.17 22.93
CA ASP A 485 9.75 11.29 23.68
C ASP A 485 9.13 12.60 23.17
N THR A 486 8.56 13.41 24.04
CA THR A 486 7.94 14.69 23.66
C THR A 486 8.79 15.90 24.05
N TYR A 487 9.96 15.68 24.67
CA TYR A 487 10.82 16.76 25.14
C TYR A 487 11.32 17.65 24.01
N GLY A 488 11.12 18.96 24.16
CA GLY A 488 11.63 19.97 23.24
C GLY A 488 11.00 19.92 21.84
N LEU A 489 9.81 19.32 21.68
CA LEU A 489 9.09 19.35 20.41
C LEU A 489 8.46 20.72 20.14
N GLN A 490 8.58 21.17 18.90
CA GLN A 490 8.07 22.45 18.43
C GLN A 490 7.50 22.30 17.01
N VAL A 491 6.50 23.11 16.71
CA VAL A 491 6.03 23.36 15.35
C VAL A 491 6.44 24.77 14.96
N SER A 492 7.03 24.90 13.78
CA SER A 492 7.26 26.18 13.11
C SER A 492 6.36 26.30 11.90
N MET A 493 5.57 27.37 11.84
CA MET A 493 4.80 27.79 10.67
C MET A 493 5.58 28.92 9.99
N ASN A 494 6.04 28.64 8.78
CA ASN A 494 6.85 29.53 7.96
C ASN A 494 6.02 30.04 6.78
N VAL A 495 5.84 31.35 6.65
CA VAL A 495 5.14 31.98 5.52
C VAL A 495 6.16 32.55 4.55
N TYR A 496 6.12 32.06 3.32
CA TYR A 496 7.04 32.42 2.25
C TYR A 496 6.36 33.28 1.20
N LYS A 497 7.14 34.14 0.52
CA LYS A 497 6.76 34.67 -0.78
C LYS A 497 7.39 33.83 -1.88
N TRP A 498 6.71 33.67 -3.01
CA TRP A 498 7.29 32.96 -4.18
C TRP A 498 8.58 33.59 -4.72
N THR A 499 8.86 34.84 -4.37
CA THR A 499 10.06 35.59 -4.77
C THR A 499 11.25 35.41 -3.83
N GLN A 500 11.14 34.63 -2.75
CA GLN A 500 12.17 34.56 -1.70
C GLN A 500 12.34 33.15 -1.14
N LEU A 501 13.59 32.74 -0.91
CA LEU A 501 13.93 31.44 -0.32
C LEU A 501 13.70 31.39 1.20
N TYR A 502 13.87 32.52 1.89
CA TYR A 502 13.72 32.58 3.34
C TYR A 502 12.29 32.96 3.71
N PRO A 503 11.75 32.40 4.80
CA PRO A 503 10.42 32.79 5.26
C PRO A 503 10.42 34.26 5.65
N LYS A 504 9.32 34.94 5.33
CA LYS A 504 9.09 36.34 5.71
C LYS A 504 8.48 36.46 7.10
N ASP A 505 7.67 35.50 7.48
CA ASP A 505 7.13 35.36 8.82
C ASP A 505 7.33 33.93 9.31
N THR A 506 7.71 33.78 10.57
CA THR A 506 7.87 32.49 11.24
C THR A 506 7.26 32.58 12.62
N LYS A 507 6.29 31.69 12.89
CA LYS A 507 5.70 31.51 14.21
C LYS A 507 6.07 30.12 14.71
N THR A 508 6.68 30.04 15.89
CA THR A 508 7.07 28.77 16.51
C THR A 508 6.37 28.62 17.85
N TRP A 509 5.86 27.43 18.14
CA TRP A 509 5.26 27.10 19.44
C TRP A 509 5.62 25.68 19.88
N PRO A 510 5.67 25.43 21.21
CA PRO A 510 5.88 24.08 21.72
C PRO A 510 4.66 23.20 21.46
N VAL A 511 4.90 21.92 21.23
CA VAL A 511 3.86 20.91 21.01
C VAL A 511 4.18 19.62 21.76
N THR A 512 3.22 18.70 21.80
CA THR A 512 3.42 17.33 22.28
C THR A 512 2.94 16.34 21.22
N LEU A 513 3.23 15.05 21.42
CA LEU A 513 2.66 13.95 20.63
C LEU A 513 1.88 13.04 21.58
N VAL A 514 0.76 12.50 21.08
CA VAL A 514 0.02 11.42 21.74
C VAL A 514 0.55 10.10 21.20
N PRO A 515 1.17 9.23 22.01
CA PRO A 515 1.59 7.91 21.55
C PRO A 515 0.41 7.13 20.97
N ASN A 516 0.63 6.47 19.84
CA ASN A 516 -0.36 5.70 19.10
C ASN A 516 -1.69 6.47 18.87
N GLY A 517 -1.59 7.74 18.47
CA GLY A 517 -2.74 8.62 18.34
C GLY A 517 -2.43 9.91 17.59
N VAL A 518 -3.35 10.86 17.76
CA VAL A 518 -3.33 12.18 17.11
C VAL A 518 -3.41 13.26 18.18
N GLN A 519 -2.47 14.20 18.12
CA GLN A 519 -2.57 15.46 18.84
C GLN A 519 -3.20 16.51 17.92
N TYR A 520 -4.41 16.95 18.24
CA TYR A 520 -5.04 18.11 17.62
C TYR A 520 -4.39 19.37 18.20
N ASP A 521 -3.61 20.09 17.39
CA ASP A 521 -2.71 21.15 17.88
C ASP A 521 -3.37 22.53 17.78
N LYS A 522 -3.64 23.01 16.56
CA LYS A 522 -4.19 24.34 16.33
C LYS A 522 -5.20 24.38 15.19
N VAL A 523 -6.15 25.31 15.32
CA VAL A 523 -6.99 25.79 14.23
C VAL A 523 -6.55 27.21 13.92
N ILE A 524 -6.04 27.45 12.71
CA ILE A 524 -5.46 28.75 12.32
C ILE A 524 -6.33 29.35 11.20
N PRO A 525 -7.06 30.44 11.45
CA PRO A 525 -7.80 31.15 10.41
C PRO A 525 -6.89 31.54 9.25
N ILE A 526 -7.37 31.37 8.01
CA ILE A 526 -6.59 31.72 6.81
C ILE A 526 -6.26 33.22 6.80
N ASP A 527 -7.17 34.06 7.31
CA ASP A 527 -6.99 35.52 7.36
C ASP A 527 -5.87 35.95 8.33
N ASP A 528 -5.50 35.10 9.31
CA ASP A 528 -4.37 35.36 10.22
C ASP A 528 -3.01 35.06 9.57
N ILE A 529 -3.01 34.28 8.49
CA ILE A 529 -1.82 33.90 7.71
C ILE A 529 -1.69 34.82 6.49
N ILE A 530 -2.80 35.01 5.77
CA ILE A 530 -2.88 35.75 4.52
C ILE A 530 -3.40 37.17 4.80
N SER A 531 -2.52 38.00 5.36
CA SER A 531 -2.82 39.40 5.66
C SER A 531 -1.65 40.32 5.33
N GLY A 532 -1.94 41.61 5.20
CA GLY A 532 -0.94 42.64 4.93
C GLY A 532 -0.21 42.42 3.59
N GLU A 533 1.07 42.05 3.66
CA GLU A 533 1.91 41.84 2.47
C GLU A 533 1.77 40.45 1.83
N PHE A 534 1.08 39.52 2.50
CA PHE A 534 0.79 38.17 2.01
C PHE A 534 -0.60 38.12 1.38
N THR A 535 -0.66 37.65 0.15
CA THR A 535 -1.90 37.35 -0.56
C THR A 535 -1.92 35.87 -0.92
N LYS A 536 -3.11 35.34 -1.21
CA LYS A 536 -3.24 33.92 -1.62
C LYS A 536 -2.37 33.61 -2.84
N GLN A 537 -2.18 34.58 -3.73
CA GLN A 537 -1.45 34.45 -4.99
C GLN A 537 0.07 34.58 -4.84
N ASN A 538 0.56 35.34 -3.85
CA ASN A 538 1.99 35.66 -3.75
C ASN A 538 2.74 34.83 -2.69
N SER A 539 2.04 33.98 -1.92
CA SER A 539 2.59 33.31 -0.75
C SER A 539 2.18 31.84 -0.62
N PHE A 540 2.96 31.11 0.17
CA PHE A 540 2.68 29.73 0.58
C PHE A 540 3.18 29.49 2.01
N VAL A 541 2.73 28.40 2.63
CA VAL A 541 3.02 28.10 4.04
C VAL A 541 3.72 26.75 4.13
N GLU A 542 4.78 26.67 4.93
CA GLU A 542 5.41 25.42 5.36
C GLU A 542 5.16 25.24 6.87
N PHE A 543 4.77 24.04 7.26
CA PHE A 543 4.74 23.61 8.65
C PHE A 543 5.85 22.60 8.87
N VAL A 544 6.66 22.80 9.91
CA VAL A 544 7.78 21.93 10.27
C VAL A 544 7.63 21.48 11.71
N LEU A 545 7.52 20.17 11.93
CA LEU A 545 7.65 19.56 13.26
C LEU A 545 9.13 19.26 13.50
N HIS A 546 9.70 19.83 14.55
CA HIS A 546 11.11 19.66 14.87
C HIS A 546 11.38 19.65 16.38
N ARG A 547 12.60 19.26 16.75
CA ARG A 547 13.12 19.37 18.12
C ARG A 547 13.81 20.71 18.33
N SER A 548 14.08 21.07 19.58
CA SER A 548 14.83 22.28 19.97
C SER A 548 16.26 22.34 19.42
N ASN A 549 16.84 21.19 19.03
CA ASN A 549 18.14 21.10 18.37
C ASN A 549 18.05 21.22 16.83
N ASN A 550 16.89 21.65 16.30
CA ASN A 550 16.58 21.77 14.87
C ASN A 550 16.52 20.45 14.09
N LEU A 551 16.44 19.30 14.76
CA LEU A 551 16.16 18.04 14.09
C LEU A 551 14.72 18.05 13.57
N VAL A 552 14.56 18.11 12.25
CA VAL A 552 13.27 18.03 11.58
C VAL A 552 12.76 16.59 11.61
N LEU A 553 11.52 16.41 12.09
CA LEU A 553 10.85 15.12 12.15
C LEU A 553 9.86 14.94 11.00
N ALA A 554 9.10 15.99 10.67
CA ALA A 554 8.14 15.98 9.59
C ALA A 554 7.92 17.40 9.05
N ARG A 555 7.43 17.51 7.83
CA ARG A 555 7.01 18.78 7.23
C ARG A 555 5.81 18.59 6.31
N THR A 556 5.04 19.65 6.12
CA THR A 556 3.97 19.71 5.12
C THR A 556 3.83 21.13 4.60
N PHE A 557 3.21 21.29 3.44
CA PHE A 557 2.98 22.58 2.80
C PHE A 557 1.49 22.82 2.63
N TYR A 558 1.09 24.08 2.78
CA TYR A 558 -0.23 24.56 2.41
C TYR A 558 -0.11 25.63 1.31
N PHE A 559 -0.90 25.46 0.26
CA PHE A 559 -0.97 26.36 -0.88
C PHE A 559 -2.32 27.10 -0.85
N PRO A 560 -2.34 28.42 -0.61
CA PRO A 560 -3.58 29.18 -0.45
C PRO A 560 -4.42 29.33 -1.73
N THR A 561 -3.86 29.01 -2.89
CA THR A 561 -4.51 29.07 -4.20
C THR A 561 -3.91 28.05 -5.16
N THR A 562 -4.58 27.83 -6.29
CA THR A 562 -4.10 26.98 -7.38
C THR A 562 -2.86 27.58 -8.08
N PHE A 563 -2.00 26.73 -8.64
CA PHE A 563 -0.83 27.17 -9.41
C PHE A 563 -1.22 27.86 -10.74
N ASN A 564 -2.47 27.75 -11.18
CA ASN A 564 -3.01 28.58 -12.27
C ASN A 564 -3.13 30.07 -11.91
N SER A 565 -3.19 30.40 -10.62
CA SER A 565 -3.50 31.75 -10.11
C SER A 565 -2.38 32.39 -9.32
N VAL A 566 -1.25 31.70 -9.11
CA VAL A 566 -0.10 32.27 -8.40
C VAL A 566 0.50 33.43 -9.20
N GLN A 567 1.06 34.40 -8.48
CA GLN A 567 1.65 35.60 -9.04
C GLN A 567 3.07 35.80 -8.52
N ALA A 568 3.88 36.52 -9.30
CA ALA A 568 5.26 36.86 -8.95
C ALA A 568 6.12 35.62 -8.63
N VAL A 569 5.86 34.49 -9.28
CA VAL A 569 6.75 33.33 -9.24
C VAL A 569 7.93 33.59 -10.18
N LYS A 570 9.14 33.34 -9.70
CA LYS A 570 10.36 33.50 -10.50
C LYS A 570 10.83 32.15 -11.02
N ASP A 571 11.59 32.18 -12.11
CA ASP A 571 12.45 31.07 -12.48
C ASP A 571 13.37 30.77 -11.28
N PRO A 572 13.37 29.54 -10.74
CA PRO A 572 14.18 29.17 -9.58
C PRO A 572 15.68 29.25 -9.85
N GLU A 573 16.10 29.39 -11.12
CA GLU A 573 17.49 29.25 -11.57
C GLU A 573 18.08 27.95 -11.02
N LEU A 574 17.31 26.86 -11.16
CA LEU A 574 17.62 25.56 -10.60
C LEU A 574 18.77 24.92 -11.38
N ASP A 575 19.87 24.65 -10.69
CA ASP A 575 21.02 23.92 -11.22
C ASP A 575 21.18 22.56 -10.52
N LEU A 576 21.74 21.59 -11.24
CA LEU A 576 21.99 20.24 -10.74
C LEU A 576 23.38 19.78 -11.17
N GLU A 577 24.21 19.47 -10.16
CA GLU A 577 25.54 18.91 -10.34
C GLU A 577 25.59 17.46 -9.86
N VAL A 578 26.13 16.56 -10.68
CA VAL A 578 26.39 15.17 -10.26
C VAL A 578 27.70 15.13 -9.47
N ARG A 579 27.61 14.85 -8.18
CA ARG A 579 28.73 14.71 -7.25
C ARG A 579 28.83 13.29 -6.71
N ASN A 580 29.97 12.96 -6.11
CA ASN A 580 30.24 11.73 -5.37
C ASN A 580 29.70 10.47 -6.05
N THR A 581 30.48 9.95 -6.99
CA THR A 581 30.16 8.71 -7.69
C THR A 581 30.76 7.53 -6.95
N PHE A 582 29.91 6.62 -6.49
CA PHE A 582 30.32 5.35 -5.90
C PHE A 582 29.83 4.21 -6.80
N CYS A 583 30.73 3.26 -7.08
CA CYS A 583 30.37 2.03 -7.76
C CYS A 583 30.99 0.86 -7.00
N ARG A 584 30.15 -0.09 -6.58
CA ARG A 584 30.59 -1.30 -5.87
C ARG A 584 30.15 -2.54 -6.61
N THR A 585 31.06 -3.50 -6.72
CA THR A 585 30.74 -4.85 -7.18
C THR A 585 30.01 -5.61 -6.08
N THR A 586 28.77 -6.02 -6.35
CA THR A 586 28.09 -7.12 -5.66
C THR A 586 28.25 -8.39 -6.51
N GLU A 587 27.90 -9.58 -6.00
CA GLU A 587 28.27 -10.88 -6.59
C GLU A 587 28.19 -10.94 -8.13
N ASN A 588 27.10 -10.42 -8.73
CA ASN A 588 26.87 -10.45 -10.18
C ASN A 588 26.51 -9.10 -10.82
N VAL A 589 26.36 -8.02 -10.04
CA VAL A 589 25.95 -6.69 -10.54
C VAL A 589 26.80 -5.56 -9.94
N LYS A 590 26.71 -4.37 -10.51
CA LYS A 590 27.35 -3.15 -10.00
C LYS A 590 26.28 -2.25 -9.39
N LEU A 591 26.38 -2.00 -8.09
CA LEU A 591 25.57 -0.97 -7.43
C LEU A 591 26.23 0.39 -7.69
N ASN A 592 25.50 1.30 -8.33
CA ASN A 592 25.93 2.67 -8.59
C ASN A 592 25.15 3.60 -7.68
N SER A 593 25.84 4.53 -7.04
CA SER A 593 25.25 5.56 -6.17
C SER A 593 25.86 6.92 -6.51
N PHE A 594 25.00 7.93 -6.66
CA PHE A 594 25.36 9.30 -7.01
C PHE A 594 24.71 10.29 -6.06
N SER A 595 25.39 11.39 -5.77
CA SER A 595 24.82 12.53 -5.04
C SER A 595 24.51 13.66 -6.02
N LEU A 596 23.24 13.92 -6.27
CA LEU A 596 22.77 15.01 -7.12
C LEU A 596 22.65 16.27 -6.25
N ALA A 597 23.60 17.19 -6.37
CA ALA A 597 23.59 18.46 -5.64
C ALA A 597 22.78 19.49 -6.44
N LEU A 598 21.63 19.89 -5.89
CA LEU A 598 20.78 20.93 -6.46
C LEU A 598 21.01 22.26 -5.76
N THR A 599 20.99 23.34 -6.53
CA THR A 599 21.02 24.71 -6.03
C THR A 599 19.97 25.55 -6.71
N SER A 600 19.37 26.49 -5.98
CA SER A 600 18.31 27.34 -6.47
C SER A 600 18.35 28.72 -5.82
N LYS A 601 17.99 29.76 -6.56
CA LYS A 601 17.95 31.15 -6.08
C LYS A 601 16.58 31.60 -5.57
N TYR A 602 15.52 30.93 -6.01
CA TYR A 602 14.13 31.18 -5.61
C TYR A 602 13.43 29.85 -5.34
N PRO A 603 12.28 29.81 -4.64
CA PRO A 603 11.58 28.56 -4.38
C PRO A 603 11.32 27.75 -5.66
N ALA A 604 11.87 26.53 -5.71
CA ALA A 604 11.60 25.59 -6.80
C ALA A 604 10.41 24.70 -6.42
N ILE A 605 9.36 24.78 -7.22
CA ILE A 605 8.06 24.16 -6.94
C ILE A 605 8.05 22.73 -7.50
N PHE A 606 7.91 21.77 -6.60
CA PHE A 606 7.82 20.33 -6.88
C PHE A 606 8.93 19.79 -7.79
N VAL A 607 10.20 19.96 -7.40
CA VAL A 607 11.36 19.46 -8.17
C VAL A 607 11.19 17.98 -8.55
N TYR A 608 11.08 17.72 -9.85
CA TYR A 608 10.96 16.40 -10.43
C TYR A 608 12.24 16.01 -11.16
N ILE A 609 12.82 14.88 -10.77
CA ILE A 609 14.03 14.31 -11.36
C ILE A 609 13.66 12.97 -11.98
N GLU A 610 14.02 12.77 -13.24
CA GLU A 610 13.88 11.49 -13.94
C GLU A 610 15.21 11.09 -14.56
N LEU A 611 15.61 9.82 -14.37
CA LEU A 611 16.75 9.23 -15.05
C LEU A 611 16.29 8.73 -16.42
N LEU A 612 16.87 9.27 -17.50
CA LEU A 612 16.56 8.87 -18.87
C LEU A 612 17.29 7.57 -19.19
N LEU A 613 16.54 6.54 -19.61
CA LEU A 613 17.07 5.18 -19.79
C LEU A 613 17.04 4.68 -21.24
N GLU A 614 16.81 5.56 -22.22
CA GLU A 614 16.61 5.22 -23.64
C GLU A 614 17.75 4.33 -24.20
N ASP A 615 19.01 4.62 -23.87
CA ASP A 615 20.17 3.84 -24.31
C ASP A 615 20.67 2.80 -23.28
N ARG A 616 19.94 2.60 -22.17
CA ARG A 616 20.45 1.94 -20.96
C ARG A 616 19.59 0.75 -20.54
N THR A 617 19.52 -0.24 -21.43
CA THR A 617 18.79 -1.50 -21.22
C THR A 617 19.34 -2.38 -20.10
N ASP A 618 20.55 -2.09 -19.60
CA ASP A 618 21.16 -2.80 -18.48
C ASP A 618 20.71 -2.30 -17.10
N ILE A 619 19.95 -1.20 -17.03
CA ILE A 619 19.38 -0.65 -15.81
C ILE A 619 17.89 -0.97 -15.80
N SER A 620 17.43 -1.84 -14.91
CA SER A 620 16.00 -2.19 -14.83
C SER A 620 15.19 -1.10 -14.14
N THR A 621 15.63 -0.65 -12.97
CA THR A 621 14.99 0.36 -12.12
C THR A 621 16.04 1.28 -11.49
N TYR A 622 15.60 2.42 -10.97
CA TYR A 622 16.41 3.30 -10.15
C TYR A 622 15.60 3.84 -8.97
N LYS A 623 16.32 4.30 -7.94
CA LYS A 623 15.76 4.87 -6.73
C LYS A 623 16.36 6.25 -6.49
N LEU A 624 15.48 7.23 -6.30
CA LEU A 624 15.85 8.52 -5.74
C LEU A 624 15.57 8.54 -4.23
N SER A 625 16.33 9.33 -3.47
CA SER A 625 16.06 9.52 -2.04
C SER A 625 14.80 10.36 -1.78
N LYS A 626 14.41 11.23 -2.73
CA LYS A 626 13.21 12.07 -2.72
C LYS A 626 12.91 12.54 -4.14
N ASN A 627 11.64 12.84 -4.44
CA ASN A 627 11.23 13.38 -5.73
C ASN A 627 9.92 14.18 -5.58
N GLY A 628 9.65 15.11 -6.49
CA GLY A 628 8.46 15.97 -6.45
C GLY A 628 8.40 16.87 -5.20
N PHE A 629 9.52 17.37 -4.71
CA PHE A 629 9.58 18.09 -3.42
C PHE A 629 9.70 19.62 -3.61
N MET A 630 9.28 20.39 -2.61
CA MET A 630 9.54 21.84 -2.56
C MET A 630 11.00 22.10 -2.15
N LEU A 631 11.73 22.89 -2.93
CA LEU A 631 13.08 23.35 -2.57
C LEU A 631 13.04 24.80 -2.08
N THR A 632 13.08 24.98 -0.76
CA THR A 632 13.08 26.28 -0.08
C THR A 632 14.43 26.62 0.58
N SER A 633 15.31 25.63 0.79
CA SER A 633 16.60 25.81 1.47
C SER A 633 17.73 26.38 0.61
N GLY A 634 17.47 26.73 -0.66
CA GLY A 634 18.47 27.19 -1.63
C GLY A 634 19.44 26.12 -2.14
N SER A 635 19.63 25.03 -1.39
CA SER A 635 20.35 23.84 -1.85
C SER A 635 19.82 22.56 -1.22
N CYS A 636 20.00 21.44 -1.92
CA CYS A 636 19.60 20.12 -1.46
C CYS A 636 20.43 19.04 -2.16
N VAL A 637 20.65 17.91 -1.49
CA VAL A 637 21.22 16.70 -2.11
C VAL A 637 20.14 15.65 -2.26
N VAL A 638 20.06 15.05 -3.45
CA VAL A 638 19.23 13.88 -3.75
C VAL A 638 20.16 12.72 -4.10
N HIS A 639 19.99 11.57 -3.45
CA HIS A 639 20.77 10.38 -3.77
C HIS A 639 20.06 9.57 -4.85
N LEU A 640 20.81 9.18 -5.88
CA LEU A 640 20.35 8.32 -6.96
C LEU A 640 21.09 6.99 -6.89
N GLU A 641 20.36 5.88 -6.85
CA GLU A 641 20.91 4.54 -6.79
C GLU A 641 20.26 3.61 -7.82
N PHE A 642 21.07 2.78 -8.47
CA PHE A 642 20.59 1.72 -9.35
C PHE A 642 21.65 0.63 -9.56
N GLU A 643 21.19 -0.56 -9.93
CA GLU A 643 22.04 -1.67 -10.34
C GLU A 643 22.25 -1.69 -11.86
N SER A 644 23.44 -2.09 -12.30
CA SER A 644 23.78 -2.22 -13.71
C SER A 644 24.85 -3.28 -13.93
N LYS A 645 25.12 -3.63 -15.20
CA LYS A 645 26.21 -4.59 -15.54
C LYS A 645 27.61 -4.01 -15.36
N LYS A 646 27.74 -2.68 -15.44
CA LYS A 646 29.02 -1.95 -15.42
C LYS A 646 28.89 -0.65 -14.63
N CYS A 647 30.00 -0.19 -14.04
CA CYS A 647 30.02 1.12 -13.40
C CYS A 647 29.66 2.21 -14.41
N VAL A 648 28.76 3.10 -14.01
CA VAL A 648 28.18 4.11 -14.87
C VAL A 648 28.82 5.47 -14.60
N LYS A 649 29.17 6.19 -15.68
CA LYS A 649 29.46 7.61 -15.61
C LYS A 649 28.21 8.39 -15.97
N LEU A 650 27.53 8.91 -14.95
CA LEU A 650 26.32 9.71 -15.10
C LEU A 650 26.67 11.13 -15.55
N LYS A 651 25.99 11.63 -16.58
CA LYS A 651 26.09 13.02 -17.07
C LYS A 651 24.81 13.77 -16.74
N ARG A 652 24.87 15.10 -16.75
CA ARG A 652 23.68 15.96 -16.59
C ARG A 652 22.62 15.71 -17.66
N SER A 653 23.03 15.37 -18.89
CA SER A 653 22.13 15.02 -20.00
C SER A 653 21.34 13.72 -19.78
N ASP A 654 21.79 12.87 -18.86
CA ASP A 654 21.11 11.61 -18.55
C ASP A 654 19.93 11.83 -17.57
N LEU A 655 19.73 13.07 -17.11
CA LEU A 655 18.71 13.45 -16.14
C LEU A 655 17.76 14.47 -16.74
N ASN A 656 16.47 14.21 -16.66
CA ASN A 656 15.45 15.24 -16.87
C ASN A 656 15.15 15.93 -15.52
N LEU A 657 15.02 17.26 -15.55
CA LEU A 657 14.76 18.08 -14.37
C LEU A 657 13.62 19.05 -14.67
N MET A 658 12.49 18.87 -14.00
CA MET A 658 11.30 19.68 -14.18
C MET A 658 10.86 20.35 -12.88
N THR A 659 10.23 21.51 -12.99
CA THR A 659 9.57 22.23 -11.88
C THR A 659 8.29 22.86 -12.40
N VAL A 660 7.30 23.11 -11.53
CA VAL A 660 6.09 23.82 -11.95
C VAL A 660 6.43 25.24 -12.45
N ASN A 661 7.50 25.85 -11.92
CA ASN A 661 7.94 27.19 -12.31
C ASN A 661 8.10 27.35 -13.84
N GLN A 662 8.55 26.31 -14.54
CA GLN A 662 8.77 26.32 -16.00
C GLN A 662 7.48 26.50 -16.82
N PHE A 663 6.32 26.22 -16.22
CA PHE A 663 5.01 26.23 -16.88
C PHE A 663 4.13 27.41 -16.44
N LEU A 664 4.61 28.23 -15.50
CA LEU A 664 3.90 29.43 -15.07
C LEU A 664 4.13 30.56 -16.08
N LYS A 665 3.07 31.34 -16.35
CA LYS A 665 3.20 32.56 -17.14
C LYS A 665 3.94 33.60 -16.30
N VAL A 666 5.13 33.99 -16.75
CA VAL A 666 5.98 35.01 -16.10
C VAL A 666 5.35 36.39 -16.17
#